data_AF-A0A292PJG0-F1
#
_entry.id   AF-A0A292PJG0-F1
#
_cell.length_a   1.000
_cell.length_b   1.000
_cell.length_c   1.000
_cell.angle_alpha   90.00
_cell.angle_beta   90.00
_cell.angle_gamma   90.00
#
_symmetry.space_group_name_H-M   'P 1'
#
loop_
_entity.id
_entity.type
_entity.pdbx_description
1 polymer ?
#
loop_
_entity_poly.entity_id
_entity_poly.type
_entity_poly.pdbx_seq_one_letter_code
_entity_poly.pdbx_strand_id
1 'polypeptide(L)'
;MDLPETLPLIREKLRISSPYRDRAYLNYCTFNYSMAWWDWERWEKEIDWMALHGINMPLAITGQEAVWQNTLLQYGMSNDEIRSFLVGPAFQAWQWMTNIEGIYGPLPQKWIARSVELGRKILQRERELGMKPILQGFTGYVPIKLKEKHPAAKILKKPIWFYVGEGTAQLDPLDPLFARMTKTFLKEQQKLFGTDHIYAADPFHEGTPPVEGNDYLASVGKAIYKATTAVDPKAVIAMQTWDMRKPIVQAIPEDRILMLDLNTARWKKSEAFWGRPWLAGIIHNFGGNTAMGGDLDAVLGRYPALLNEPAQTKALKGIGMFPEAIEHNPVIYEAASEMAWHREKPDTKTWLQDYLKARYGSLDQHTTIAWDTLLRTAYGKHGVETFMESTICARPALQVNGASPNGALNQEKNYRFASLWEALLALKQASAEIRQKDTYKYDLVDLMRQCMADLAIPVQKRMAGSYEQGKAADFQSYSKQFLDLMEDFDRLLGTRKEFLLDKWVADARAIGTNDAEKALYEKNARGLVTIWGPYDPNAIQYDYSARQWNGLVSSFYQPRWQMFIDFLTAELKKEPAIRYQEIKINHRFNRPANEANAFYKMISRWEADWVNKPGKLKTIKALGAENATVDLLYRKWLPVAEELYLQKK
;
A
#
# COMPACT_ATOMS: atom_id res chain seq x y z
N MET A 1 -25.78 -7.58 -8.16
CA MET A 1 -25.99 -6.80 -9.40
C MET A 1 -27.47 -6.70 -9.60
N ASP A 2 -27.99 -5.49 -9.76
CA ASP A 2 -29.41 -5.27 -10.07
C ASP A 2 -29.56 -5.36 -11.59
N LEU A 3 -29.89 -6.55 -12.11
CA LEU A 3 -30.12 -6.74 -13.54
C LEU A 3 -31.56 -6.34 -13.89
N PRO A 4 -31.80 -5.69 -15.05
CA PRO A 4 -33.15 -5.39 -15.49
C PRO A 4 -33.92 -6.69 -15.82
N GLU A 5 -35.25 -6.67 -15.67
CA GLU A 5 -36.12 -7.82 -15.97
C GLU A 5 -35.94 -8.32 -17.41
N THR A 6 -35.69 -7.39 -18.33
CA THR A 6 -35.31 -7.70 -19.72
C THR A 6 -33.88 -7.23 -19.96
N LEU A 7 -32.99 -8.16 -20.27
CA LEU A 7 -31.60 -7.82 -20.61
C LEU A 7 -31.56 -6.94 -21.87
N PRO A 8 -30.79 -5.82 -21.86
CA PRO A 8 -30.71 -4.93 -23.01
C PRO A 8 -30.22 -5.65 -24.26
N LEU A 9 -30.96 -5.51 -25.37
CA LEU A 9 -30.60 -6.13 -26.64
C LEU A 9 -29.51 -5.30 -27.35
N ILE A 10 -28.35 -5.92 -27.59
CA ILE A 10 -27.33 -5.35 -28.48
C ILE A 10 -27.75 -5.61 -29.93
N ARG A 11 -28.13 -4.53 -30.65
CA ARG A 11 -28.70 -4.62 -32.01
C ARG A 11 -27.67 -4.96 -33.09
N GLU A 12 -26.41 -4.63 -32.86
CA GLU A 12 -25.31 -4.82 -33.80
C GLU A 12 -24.15 -5.56 -33.15
N LYS A 13 -23.40 -6.34 -33.93
CA LYS A 13 -22.23 -7.05 -33.42
C LYS A 13 -21.14 -6.05 -33.03
N LEU A 14 -20.85 -5.96 -31.72
CA LEU A 14 -19.74 -5.18 -31.19
C LEU A 14 -18.46 -6.03 -31.14
N ARG A 15 -17.34 -5.46 -31.61
CA ARG A 15 -16.00 -6.04 -31.45
C ARG A 15 -15.06 -4.97 -30.91
N ILE A 16 -14.66 -5.14 -29.66
CA ILE A 16 -13.69 -4.27 -28.99
C ILE A 16 -12.37 -5.04 -28.85
N SER A 17 -11.25 -4.38 -29.15
CA SER A 17 -9.91 -4.97 -29.02
C SER A 17 -9.01 -4.02 -28.25
N SER A 18 -8.33 -4.54 -27.23
CA SER A 18 -7.30 -3.77 -26.51
C SER A 18 -6.11 -3.47 -27.42
N PRO A 19 -5.56 -2.24 -27.42
CA PRO A 19 -4.28 -1.95 -28.05
C PRO A 19 -3.08 -2.42 -27.20
N TYR A 20 -3.33 -2.93 -25.98
CA TYR A 20 -2.32 -3.36 -25.02
C TYR A 20 -2.33 -4.89 -24.89
N ARG A 21 -1.21 -5.52 -25.25
CA ARG A 21 -1.10 -6.99 -25.21
C ARG A 21 -1.14 -7.51 -23.78
N ASP A 22 -0.40 -6.86 -22.89
CA ASP A 22 -0.18 -7.28 -21.52
C ASP A 22 -0.79 -6.26 -20.56
N ARG A 23 -1.59 -6.72 -19.60
CA ARG A 23 -2.19 -5.91 -18.54
C ARG A 23 -1.81 -6.53 -17.20
N ALA A 24 -0.76 -5.97 -16.61
CA ALA A 24 -0.20 -6.45 -15.35
C ALA A 24 -0.95 -5.90 -14.14
N TYR A 25 -0.99 -6.67 -13.07
CA TYR A 25 -1.60 -6.26 -11.81
C TYR A 25 -0.79 -6.76 -10.62
N LEU A 26 -0.86 -5.97 -9.56
CA LEU A 26 -0.28 -6.15 -8.24
C LEU A 26 1.18 -5.71 -8.11
N ASN A 27 1.42 -5.03 -6.99
CA ASN A 27 2.74 -4.79 -6.42
C ASN A 27 3.04 -5.93 -5.44
N TYR A 28 4.31 -6.18 -5.12
CA TYR A 28 4.67 -7.02 -3.97
C TYR A 28 3.98 -6.53 -2.70
N CYS A 29 3.99 -5.22 -2.47
CA CYS A 29 3.39 -4.60 -1.29
C CYS A 29 1.89 -4.91 -1.13
N THR A 30 1.13 -5.12 -2.23
CA THR A 30 -0.31 -5.44 -2.17
C THR A 30 -0.58 -6.71 -1.39
N PHE A 31 0.34 -7.70 -1.49
CA PHE A 31 0.25 -8.96 -0.77
C PHE A 31 0.31 -8.82 0.75
N ASN A 32 0.82 -7.69 1.25
CA ASN A 32 0.94 -7.44 2.68
C ASN A 32 -0.05 -6.40 3.17
N TYR A 33 -0.21 -5.29 2.46
CA TYR A 33 -1.10 -4.21 2.89
C TYR A 33 -2.58 -4.48 2.63
N SER A 34 -2.93 -5.43 1.76
CA SER A 34 -4.33 -5.79 1.49
C SER A 34 -4.59 -7.28 1.66
N MET A 35 -3.69 -8.14 1.17
CA MET A 35 -4.04 -9.55 0.92
C MET A 35 -3.51 -10.55 1.96
N ALA A 36 -2.77 -10.07 2.98
CA ALA A 36 -2.04 -10.94 3.92
C ALA A 36 -2.93 -12.02 4.56
N TRP A 37 -4.20 -11.68 4.83
CA TRP A 37 -5.13 -12.54 5.55
C TRP A 37 -6.26 -13.13 4.69
N TRP A 38 -6.17 -13.00 3.37
CA TRP A 38 -7.21 -13.51 2.48
C TRP A 38 -7.25 -15.04 2.47
N ASP A 39 -8.48 -15.55 2.50
CA ASP A 39 -8.82 -16.94 2.20
C ASP A 39 -9.02 -17.13 0.69
N TRP A 40 -9.42 -18.34 0.31
CA TRP A 40 -9.66 -18.66 -1.11
C TRP A 40 -10.84 -17.85 -1.65
N GLU A 41 -11.91 -17.71 -0.89
CA GLU A 41 -13.15 -17.05 -1.28
C GLU A 41 -12.95 -15.56 -1.57
N ARG A 42 -12.04 -14.89 -0.84
CA ARG A 42 -11.65 -13.51 -1.17
C ARG A 42 -10.71 -13.44 -2.37
N TRP A 43 -9.79 -14.39 -2.53
CA TRP A 43 -8.90 -14.46 -3.71
C TRP A 43 -9.66 -14.72 -5.00
N GLU A 44 -10.62 -15.64 -5.00
CA GLU A 44 -11.46 -15.96 -6.15
C GLU A 44 -12.20 -14.71 -6.65
N LYS A 45 -12.75 -13.90 -5.74
CA LYS A 45 -13.37 -12.61 -6.08
C LYS A 45 -12.39 -11.62 -6.70
N GLU A 46 -11.15 -11.58 -6.23
CA GLU A 46 -10.13 -10.71 -6.84
C GLU A 46 -9.79 -11.18 -8.25
N ILE A 47 -9.67 -12.49 -8.47
CA ILE A 47 -9.36 -13.05 -9.79
C ILE A 47 -10.53 -12.83 -10.77
N ASP A 48 -11.77 -12.96 -10.30
CA ASP A 48 -12.95 -12.59 -11.09
C ASP A 48 -12.94 -11.09 -11.43
N TRP A 49 -12.59 -10.22 -10.47
CA TRP A 49 -12.40 -8.80 -10.72
C TRP A 49 -11.30 -8.56 -11.77
N MET A 50 -10.14 -9.21 -11.64
CA MET A 50 -9.04 -9.15 -12.61
C MET A 50 -9.53 -9.50 -14.02
N ALA A 51 -10.27 -10.61 -14.17
CA ALA A 51 -10.77 -11.04 -15.46
C ALA A 51 -11.78 -10.06 -16.07
N LEU A 52 -12.73 -9.56 -15.27
CA LEU A 52 -13.70 -8.54 -15.70
C LEU A 52 -13.03 -7.26 -16.18
N HIS A 53 -11.90 -6.90 -15.57
CA HIS A 53 -11.10 -5.72 -15.89
C HIS A 53 -9.98 -5.99 -16.91
N GLY A 54 -9.99 -7.18 -17.52
CA GLY A 54 -9.06 -7.54 -18.60
C GLY A 54 -7.62 -7.76 -18.16
N ILE A 55 -7.32 -7.90 -16.88
CA ILE A 55 -5.98 -8.25 -16.40
C ILE A 55 -5.60 -9.64 -16.91
N ASN A 56 -4.36 -9.79 -17.38
CA ASN A 56 -3.86 -11.08 -17.89
C ASN A 56 -2.43 -11.42 -17.44
N MET A 57 -1.82 -10.61 -16.58
CA MET A 57 -0.45 -10.82 -16.11
C MET A 57 -0.28 -10.43 -14.63
N PRO A 58 -0.98 -11.10 -13.69
CA PRO A 58 -0.87 -10.79 -12.26
C PRO A 58 0.49 -11.24 -11.69
N LEU A 59 1.02 -10.52 -10.71
CA LEU A 59 2.12 -11.01 -9.87
C LEU A 59 1.62 -12.14 -8.95
N ALA A 60 2.39 -13.21 -8.77
CA ALA A 60 2.02 -14.34 -7.92
C ALA A 60 3.17 -14.79 -7.00
N ILE A 61 3.05 -14.46 -5.71
CA ILE A 61 4.06 -14.76 -4.68
C ILE A 61 3.52 -15.58 -3.50
N THR A 62 2.24 -15.95 -3.49
CA THR A 62 1.66 -16.80 -2.46
C THR A 62 2.27 -18.20 -2.49
N GLY A 63 2.87 -18.63 -1.38
CA GLY A 63 3.52 -19.94 -1.26
C GLY A 63 5.04 -19.95 -1.48
N GLN A 64 5.66 -18.79 -1.70
CA GLN A 64 7.11 -18.66 -1.86
C GLN A 64 7.90 -19.16 -0.64
N GLU A 65 7.31 -19.08 0.55
CA GLU A 65 7.91 -19.63 1.78
C GLU A 65 8.25 -21.12 1.64
N ALA A 66 7.40 -21.89 0.95
CA ALA A 66 7.62 -23.32 0.74
C ALA A 66 8.70 -23.59 -0.31
N VAL A 67 8.81 -22.76 -1.34
CA VAL A 67 9.90 -22.82 -2.33
C VAL A 67 11.24 -22.60 -1.62
N TRP A 68 11.31 -21.59 -0.77
CA TRP A 68 12.48 -21.31 0.06
C TRP A 68 12.78 -22.43 1.05
N GLN A 69 11.77 -22.97 1.74
CA GLN A 69 11.94 -24.10 2.64
C GLN A 69 12.56 -25.31 1.92
N ASN A 70 11.98 -25.73 0.79
CA ASN A 70 12.48 -26.87 0.02
C ASN A 70 13.88 -26.62 -0.53
N THR A 71 14.19 -25.38 -0.91
CA THR A 71 15.52 -24.99 -1.39
C THR A 71 16.53 -25.09 -0.26
N LEU A 72 16.30 -24.39 0.86
CA LEU A 72 17.27 -24.24 1.94
C LEU A 72 17.56 -25.56 2.68
N LEU A 73 16.60 -26.48 2.73
CA LEU A 73 16.83 -27.85 3.23
C LEU A 73 17.95 -28.56 2.44
N GLN A 74 18.01 -28.37 1.12
CA GLN A 74 19.06 -28.94 0.26
C GLN A 74 20.42 -28.25 0.42
N TYR A 75 20.47 -27.12 1.12
CA TYR A 75 21.68 -26.36 1.42
C TYR A 75 22.07 -26.42 2.90
N GLY A 76 21.59 -27.43 3.64
CA GLY A 76 22.07 -27.76 4.98
C GLY A 76 21.45 -26.94 6.11
N MET A 77 20.36 -26.23 5.84
CA MET A 77 19.58 -25.56 6.89
C MET A 77 18.53 -26.50 7.49
N SER A 78 18.32 -26.42 8.80
CA SER A 78 17.23 -27.13 9.47
C SER A 78 15.90 -26.40 9.32
N ASN A 79 14.78 -27.09 9.58
CA ASN A 79 13.46 -26.49 9.56
C ASN A 79 13.34 -25.28 10.50
N ASP A 80 13.96 -25.34 11.69
CA ASP A 80 13.91 -24.23 12.66
C ASP A 80 14.72 -23.03 12.18
N GLU A 81 15.87 -23.26 11.54
CA GLU A 81 16.69 -22.20 10.92
C GLU A 81 15.91 -21.51 9.79
N ILE A 82 15.22 -22.29 8.96
CA ILE A 82 14.41 -21.79 7.85
C ILE A 82 13.21 -21.00 8.38
N ARG A 83 12.45 -21.54 9.33
CA ARG A 83 11.29 -20.87 9.91
C ARG A 83 11.65 -19.59 10.65
N SER A 84 12.87 -19.50 11.17
CA SER A 84 13.41 -18.28 11.81
C SER A 84 13.90 -17.26 10.78
N PHE A 85 14.31 -17.69 9.59
CA PHE A 85 14.62 -16.80 8.46
C PHE A 85 13.35 -16.20 7.84
N LEU A 86 12.29 -17.00 7.70
CA LEU A 86 11.03 -16.56 7.12
C LEU A 86 10.36 -15.52 8.03
N VAL A 87 9.99 -14.38 7.44
CA VAL A 87 9.29 -13.32 8.17
C VAL A 87 7.85 -13.73 8.46
N GLY A 88 7.24 -13.04 9.41
CA GLY A 88 5.82 -13.20 9.67
C GLY A 88 4.96 -12.81 8.45
N PRO A 89 3.75 -13.38 8.30
CA PRO A 89 2.99 -13.31 7.05
C PRO A 89 2.74 -11.93 6.46
N ALA A 90 2.56 -10.94 7.33
CA ALA A 90 2.26 -9.57 6.94
C ALA A 90 3.46 -8.82 6.36
N PHE A 91 4.63 -9.48 6.20
CA PHE A 91 5.90 -8.85 5.80
C PHE A 91 6.63 -9.51 4.62
N GLN A 92 6.05 -10.57 4.05
CA GLN A 92 6.67 -11.38 3.00
C GLN A 92 7.03 -10.62 1.73
N ALA A 93 6.29 -9.55 1.38
CA ALA A 93 6.60 -8.69 0.24
C ALA A 93 8.04 -8.14 0.33
N TRP A 94 8.40 -7.56 1.47
CA TRP A 94 9.74 -7.01 1.71
C TRP A 94 10.81 -8.08 1.87
N GLN A 95 10.42 -9.30 2.24
CA GLN A 95 11.36 -10.43 2.21
C GLN A 95 11.72 -10.79 0.76
N TRP A 96 10.73 -10.88 -0.14
CA TRP A 96 10.94 -11.23 -1.55
C TRP A 96 11.54 -10.10 -2.38
N MET A 97 11.42 -8.86 -1.89
CA MET A 97 12.18 -7.70 -2.36
C MET A 97 13.54 -7.52 -1.66
N THR A 98 13.98 -8.50 -0.84
CA THR A 98 15.35 -8.60 -0.30
C THR A 98 15.72 -7.60 0.81
N ASN A 99 14.72 -7.00 1.46
CA ASN A 99 14.90 -5.92 2.43
C ASN A 99 15.04 -6.41 3.87
N ILE A 100 14.33 -7.48 4.25
CA ILE A 100 14.23 -7.95 5.63
C ILE A 100 14.28 -9.48 5.73
N GLU A 101 14.67 -10.01 6.90
CA GLU A 101 14.50 -11.42 7.26
C GLU A 101 14.16 -11.56 8.76
N GLY A 102 13.52 -12.68 9.13
CA GLY A 102 13.28 -13.12 10.51
C GLY A 102 12.37 -12.28 11.42
N ILE A 103 11.87 -11.13 10.97
CA ILE A 103 10.98 -10.32 11.80
C ILE A 103 9.61 -10.99 12.01
N TYR A 104 9.08 -10.88 13.22
CA TYR A 104 7.76 -11.40 13.60
C TYR A 104 7.47 -12.86 13.23
N GLY A 105 8.53 -13.68 13.17
CA GLY A 105 8.49 -15.13 13.13
C GLY A 105 8.67 -15.76 14.53
N PRO A 106 9.07 -17.03 14.61
CA PRO A 106 9.29 -17.94 13.49
C PRO A 106 7.98 -18.32 12.78
N LEU A 107 7.99 -18.39 11.46
CA LEU A 107 6.78 -18.68 10.68
C LEU A 107 6.29 -20.11 10.94
N PRO A 108 5.03 -20.35 11.38
CA PRO A 108 4.52 -21.70 11.62
C PRO A 108 4.51 -22.60 10.37
N GLN A 109 4.84 -23.89 10.50
CA GLN A 109 4.79 -24.83 9.37
C GLN A 109 3.39 -24.92 8.75
N LYS A 110 2.33 -24.77 9.56
CA LYS A 110 0.95 -24.75 9.09
C LYS A 110 0.67 -23.58 8.15
N TRP A 111 1.34 -22.43 8.33
CA TRP A 111 1.27 -21.34 7.37
C TRP A 111 1.83 -21.77 6.03
N ILE A 112 3.03 -22.35 6.02
CA ILE A 112 3.72 -22.78 4.80
C ILE A 112 2.88 -23.80 4.04
N ALA A 113 2.27 -24.76 4.73
CA ALA A 113 1.36 -25.72 4.13
C ALA A 113 0.10 -25.03 3.53
N ARG A 114 -0.52 -24.12 4.28
CA ARG A 114 -1.67 -23.33 3.82
C ARG A 114 -1.34 -22.50 2.57
N SER A 115 -0.18 -21.84 2.55
CA SER A 115 0.19 -20.96 1.44
C SER A 115 0.47 -21.74 0.15
N VAL A 116 0.94 -22.99 0.24
CA VAL A 116 1.04 -23.89 -0.92
C VAL A 116 -0.34 -24.24 -1.49
N GLU A 117 -1.30 -24.60 -0.63
CA GLU A 117 -2.66 -24.93 -1.09
C GLU A 117 -3.34 -23.71 -1.73
N LEU A 118 -3.25 -22.55 -1.08
CA LEU A 118 -3.82 -21.31 -1.58
C LEU A 118 -3.16 -20.87 -2.90
N GLY A 119 -1.82 -20.89 -2.96
CA GLY A 119 -1.06 -20.52 -4.16
C GLY A 119 -1.39 -21.41 -5.36
N ARG A 120 -1.61 -22.71 -5.16
CA ARG A 120 -2.07 -23.62 -6.22
C ARG A 120 -3.45 -23.25 -6.75
N LYS A 121 -4.41 -22.96 -5.86
CA LYS A 121 -5.77 -22.56 -6.26
C LYS A 121 -5.75 -21.24 -7.05
N ILE A 122 -5.00 -20.25 -6.57
CA ILE A 122 -4.83 -18.94 -7.24
C ILE A 122 -4.30 -19.15 -8.66
N LEU A 123 -3.14 -19.79 -8.80
CA LEU A 123 -2.50 -19.99 -10.10
C LEU A 123 -3.33 -20.85 -11.06
N GLN A 124 -4.03 -21.86 -10.53
CA GLN A 124 -4.94 -22.67 -11.34
C GLN A 124 -6.05 -21.78 -11.93
N ARG A 125 -6.73 -21.00 -11.10
CA ARG A 125 -7.85 -20.14 -11.53
C ARG A 125 -7.41 -19.03 -12.47
N GLU A 126 -6.27 -18.40 -12.22
CA GLU A 126 -5.67 -17.41 -13.11
C GLU A 126 -5.40 -18.00 -14.50
N ARG A 127 -4.82 -19.20 -14.57
CA ARG A 127 -4.52 -19.89 -15.84
C ARG A 127 -5.77 -20.38 -16.56
N GLU A 128 -6.80 -20.84 -15.83
CA GLU A 128 -8.11 -21.19 -16.40
C GLU A 128 -8.74 -20.01 -17.15
N LEU A 129 -8.49 -18.79 -16.67
CA LEU A 129 -8.95 -17.54 -17.29
C LEU A 129 -7.97 -16.98 -18.34
N GLY A 130 -6.91 -17.73 -18.66
CA GLY A 130 -5.91 -17.36 -19.68
C GLY A 130 -4.89 -16.32 -19.22
N MET A 131 -4.81 -16.04 -17.92
CA MET A 131 -3.77 -15.17 -17.37
C MET A 131 -2.42 -15.89 -17.34
N LYS A 132 -1.34 -15.10 -17.36
CA LYS A 132 0.06 -15.58 -17.27
C LYS A 132 0.73 -14.96 -16.04
N PRO A 133 0.67 -15.64 -14.89
CA PRO A 133 1.21 -15.11 -13.65
C PRO A 133 2.73 -14.87 -13.71
N ILE A 134 3.18 -13.76 -13.13
CA ILE A 134 4.59 -13.45 -12.91
C ILE A 134 5.03 -14.14 -11.63
N LEU A 135 5.91 -15.13 -11.76
CA LEU A 135 6.44 -15.91 -10.64
C LEU A 135 7.72 -15.28 -10.08
N GLN A 136 8.12 -15.60 -8.85
CA GLN A 136 9.38 -15.13 -8.27
C GLN A 136 10.61 -15.70 -8.99
N GLY A 137 11.63 -14.88 -9.26
CA GLY A 137 12.97 -15.30 -9.66
C GLY A 137 13.98 -15.24 -8.51
N PHE A 138 15.14 -15.89 -8.68
CA PHE A 138 16.23 -15.87 -7.69
C PHE A 138 17.27 -14.81 -8.04
N THR A 139 17.47 -13.84 -7.15
CA THR A 139 18.40 -12.71 -7.31
C THR A 139 19.62 -12.77 -6.40
N GLY A 140 19.77 -13.86 -5.64
CA GLY A 140 20.89 -14.07 -4.73
C GLY A 140 20.65 -13.55 -3.31
N TYR A 141 19.45 -13.06 -2.99
CA TYR A 141 19.03 -12.92 -1.60
C TYR A 141 19.11 -14.28 -0.90
N VAL A 142 19.72 -14.35 0.27
CA VAL A 142 19.85 -15.58 1.06
C VAL A 142 19.80 -15.25 2.56
N PRO A 143 19.44 -16.22 3.42
CA PRO A 143 19.51 -16.04 4.87
C PRO A 143 20.93 -15.67 5.31
N ILE A 144 21.08 -14.78 6.31
CA ILE A 144 22.39 -14.46 6.90
C ILE A 144 23.10 -15.74 7.36
N LYS A 145 22.35 -16.66 7.96
CA LYS A 145 22.85 -17.94 8.47
C LYS A 145 23.43 -18.85 7.39
N LEU A 146 23.09 -18.66 6.11
CA LEU A 146 23.64 -19.46 5.02
C LEU A 146 25.16 -19.32 4.91
N LYS A 147 25.72 -18.19 5.35
CA LYS A 147 27.17 -17.96 5.41
C LYS A 147 27.89 -18.97 6.31
N GLU A 148 27.27 -19.40 7.40
CA GLU A 148 27.82 -20.43 8.29
C GLU A 148 27.80 -21.81 7.64
N LYS A 149 26.78 -22.09 6.83
CA LYS A 149 26.60 -23.37 6.13
C LYS A 149 27.51 -23.49 4.89
N HIS A 150 27.80 -22.36 4.23
CA HIS A 150 28.62 -22.27 3.02
C HIS A 150 29.72 -21.20 3.18
N PRO A 151 30.73 -21.42 4.04
CA PRO A 151 31.73 -20.40 4.39
C PRO A 151 32.63 -19.98 3.23
N ALA A 152 32.77 -20.82 2.20
CA ALA A 152 33.54 -20.52 1.00
C ALA A 152 32.77 -19.67 -0.03
N ALA A 153 31.44 -19.56 0.12
CA ALA A 153 30.61 -18.78 -0.80
C ALA A 153 30.73 -17.28 -0.50
N LYS A 154 30.71 -16.46 -1.55
CA LYS A 154 30.71 -15.00 -1.46
C LYS A 154 29.34 -14.48 -1.00
N ILE A 155 29.09 -14.56 0.30
CA ILE A 155 27.86 -14.06 0.95
C ILE A 155 28.19 -12.80 1.75
N LEU A 156 27.62 -11.68 1.33
CA LEU A 156 27.77 -10.38 1.97
C LEU A 156 26.53 -10.04 2.80
N LYS A 157 26.71 -9.69 4.08
CA LYS A 157 25.64 -9.09 4.88
C LYS A 157 25.40 -7.65 4.41
N LYS A 158 24.16 -7.32 4.05
CA LYS A 158 23.74 -5.99 3.60
C LYS A 158 23.54 -5.03 4.78
N PRO A 159 23.64 -3.71 4.57
CA PRO A 159 23.16 -2.72 5.52
C PRO A 159 21.69 -2.96 5.90
N ILE A 160 21.30 -2.63 7.13
CA ILE A 160 19.94 -2.83 7.62
C ILE A 160 19.01 -1.82 6.95
N TRP A 161 18.03 -2.32 6.20
CA TRP A 161 17.02 -1.48 5.55
C TRP A 161 16.14 -0.83 6.62
N PHE A 162 16.19 0.51 6.68
CA PHE A 162 15.44 1.35 7.62
C PHE A 162 15.45 0.91 9.10
N TYR A 163 16.55 0.28 9.53
CA TYR A 163 16.74 -0.22 10.90
C TYR A 163 15.66 -1.24 11.32
N VAL A 164 15.14 -2.03 10.36
CA VAL A 164 14.17 -3.09 10.65
C VAL A 164 14.84 -4.45 10.67
N GLY A 165 14.80 -5.12 11.83
CA GLY A 165 15.37 -6.44 12.01
C GLY A 165 16.90 -6.46 11.93
N GLU A 166 17.47 -7.63 11.64
CA GLU A 166 18.92 -7.86 11.70
C GLU A 166 19.66 -7.55 10.38
N GLY A 167 18.93 -7.13 9.35
CA GLY A 167 19.42 -6.97 7.97
C GLY A 167 19.19 -8.21 7.10
N THR A 168 19.81 -8.26 5.93
CA THR A 168 19.72 -9.40 4.99
C THR A 168 21.11 -9.79 4.46
N ALA A 169 21.21 -10.89 3.72
CA ALA A 169 22.44 -11.25 3.01
C ALA A 169 22.23 -11.41 1.50
N GLN A 170 23.31 -11.15 0.75
CA GLN A 170 23.39 -11.27 -0.69
C GLN A 170 24.51 -12.24 -1.04
N LEU A 171 24.15 -13.37 -1.63
CA LEU A 171 25.05 -14.23 -2.39
C LEU A 171 25.41 -13.52 -3.69
N ASP A 172 26.70 -13.33 -3.94
CA ASP A 172 27.20 -12.74 -5.17
C ASP A 172 26.69 -13.55 -6.38
N PRO A 173 25.99 -12.93 -7.36
CA PRO A 173 25.51 -13.63 -8.55
C PRO A 173 26.61 -14.30 -9.40
N LEU A 174 27.87 -13.93 -9.19
CA LEU A 174 29.02 -14.54 -9.87
C LEU A 174 29.62 -15.74 -9.11
N ASP A 175 29.14 -16.04 -7.90
CA ASP A 175 29.56 -17.21 -7.14
C ASP A 175 28.96 -18.50 -7.74
N PRO A 176 29.71 -19.62 -7.85
CA PRO A 176 29.17 -20.89 -8.34
C PRO A 176 27.94 -21.40 -7.57
N LEU A 177 27.80 -21.06 -6.28
CA LEU A 177 26.62 -21.40 -5.48
C LEU A 177 25.36 -20.72 -6.01
N PHE A 178 25.45 -19.52 -6.58
CA PHE A 178 24.30 -18.79 -7.12
C PHE A 178 23.58 -19.60 -8.21
N ALA A 179 24.32 -20.12 -9.19
CA ALA A 179 23.73 -20.92 -10.27
C ALA A 179 23.12 -22.23 -9.75
N ARG A 180 23.74 -22.86 -8.74
CA ARG A 180 23.19 -24.07 -8.11
C ARG A 180 21.89 -23.76 -7.38
N MET A 181 21.87 -22.71 -6.55
CA MET A 181 20.67 -22.32 -5.79
C MET A 181 19.55 -21.87 -6.71
N THR A 182 19.84 -21.09 -7.75
CA THR A 182 18.86 -20.70 -8.78
C THR A 182 18.19 -21.94 -9.39
N LYS A 183 18.99 -22.94 -9.75
CA LYS A 183 18.49 -24.20 -10.30
C LYS A 183 17.56 -24.93 -9.34
N THR A 184 17.95 -25.05 -8.07
CA THR A 184 17.13 -25.71 -7.05
C THR A 184 15.83 -24.93 -6.80
N PHE A 185 15.94 -23.61 -6.60
CA PHE A 185 14.83 -22.71 -6.34
C PHE A 185 13.77 -22.79 -7.43
N LEU A 186 14.15 -22.59 -8.69
CA LEU A 186 13.21 -22.61 -9.81
C LEU A 186 12.60 -24.00 -10.04
N LYS A 187 13.35 -25.08 -9.79
CA LYS A 187 12.80 -26.44 -9.87
C LYS A 187 11.76 -26.72 -8.79
N GLU A 188 12.02 -26.32 -7.55
CA GLU A 188 11.04 -26.48 -6.46
C GLU A 188 9.80 -25.62 -6.70
N GLN A 189 9.97 -24.41 -7.22
CA GLN A 189 8.86 -23.54 -7.62
C GLN A 189 8.01 -24.17 -8.74
N GLN A 190 8.65 -24.63 -9.82
CA GLN A 190 7.95 -25.29 -10.93
C GLN A 190 7.24 -26.57 -10.47
N LYS A 191 7.85 -27.33 -9.55
CA LYS A 191 7.24 -28.53 -8.96
C LYS A 191 5.99 -28.20 -8.15
N LEU A 192 5.99 -27.11 -7.39
CA LEU A 192 4.85 -26.72 -6.57
C LEU A 192 3.73 -26.05 -7.38
N PHE A 193 4.09 -25.25 -8.38
CA PHE A 193 3.25 -24.22 -8.96
C PHE A 193 3.23 -24.15 -10.50
N GLY A 194 4.02 -24.96 -11.20
CA GLY A 194 4.20 -24.83 -12.66
C GLY A 194 4.91 -23.53 -13.05
N THR A 195 4.80 -23.12 -14.31
CA THR A 195 5.36 -21.84 -14.80
C THR A 195 4.63 -21.33 -16.03
N ASP A 196 4.62 -20.01 -16.18
CA ASP A 196 4.19 -19.27 -17.38
C ASP A 196 5.39 -18.57 -18.06
N HIS A 197 6.60 -18.97 -17.65
CA HIS A 197 7.90 -18.53 -18.15
C HIS A 197 8.27 -17.08 -17.82
N ILE A 198 7.55 -16.42 -16.90
CA ILE A 198 7.83 -15.03 -16.51
C ILE A 198 8.28 -15.01 -15.05
N TYR A 199 9.48 -14.45 -14.80
CA TYR A 199 10.11 -14.45 -13.49
C TYR A 199 10.49 -13.03 -13.05
N ALA A 200 9.91 -12.55 -11.95
CA ALA A 200 10.26 -11.28 -11.33
C ALA A 200 11.68 -11.35 -10.72
N ALA A 201 12.58 -10.46 -11.14
CA ALA A 201 13.94 -10.42 -10.63
C ALA A 201 14.46 -8.97 -10.50
N ASP A 202 14.47 -8.49 -9.26
CA ASP A 202 14.87 -7.13 -8.89
C ASP A 202 16.13 -7.17 -7.99
N PRO A 203 17.33 -7.43 -8.55
CA PRO A 203 18.55 -7.49 -7.76
C PRO A 203 18.85 -6.13 -7.12
N PHE A 204 19.15 -6.16 -5.82
CA PHE A 204 19.53 -4.98 -5.03
C PHE A 204 18.43 -3.90 -4.93
N HIS A 205 17.17 -4.32 -4.85
CA HIS A 205 16.04 -3.45 -4.56
C HIS A 205 16.27 -2.68 -3.23
N GLU A 206 16.08 -1.36 -3.29
CA GLU A 206 16.35 -0.35 -2.25
C GLU A 206 17.66 -0.57 -1.48
N GLY A 207 18.69 -1.04 -2.19
CA GLY A 207 19.99 -1.36 -1.61
C GLY A 207 21.13 -1.18 -2.60
N THR A 208 22.33 -1.52 -2.17
CA THR A 208 23.55 -1.43 -2.97
C THR A 208 24.01 -2.81 -3.45
N PRO A 209 24.65 -2.90 -4.63
CA PRO A 209 25.30 -4.12 -5.07
C PRO A 209 26.50 -4.48 -4.17
N PRO A 210 26.91 -5.76 -4.09
CA PRO A 210 28.10 -6.18 -3.36
C PRO A 210 29.41 -5.58 -3.88
N VAL A 211 29.46 -5.30 -5.18
CA VAL A 211 30.62 -4.73 -5.88
C VAL A 211 30.13 -3.58 -6.75
N GLU A 212 30.88 -2.47 -6.73
CA GLU A 212 30.57 -1.30 -7.56
C GLU A 212 31.09 -1.48 -9.00
N GLY A 213 30.50 -0.74 -9.94
CA GLY A 213 30.98 -0.65 -11.31
C GLY A 213 30.13 -1.38 -12.35
N ASN A 214 30.17 -0.86 -13.58
CA ASN A 214 29.31 -1.31 -14.67
C ASN A 214 29.63 -2.74 -15.14
N ASP A 215 30.91 -3.15 -15.12
CA ASP A 215 31.32 -4.49 -15.56
C ASP A 215 30.77 -5.60 -14.64
N TYR A 216 30.79 -5.35 -13.33
CA TYR A 216 30.15 -6.23 -12.36
C TYR A 216 28.64 -6.31 -12.60
N LEU A 217 27.97 -5.17 -12.71
CA LEU A 217 26.52 -5.10 -12.95
C LEU A 217 26.12 -5.79 -14.27
N ALA A 218 26.90 -5.63 -15.35
CA ALA A 218 26.66 -6.35 -16.59
C ALA A 218 26.84 -7.87 -16.42
N SER A 219 27.85 -8.29 -15.65
CA SER A 219 28.07 -9.71 -15.34
C SER A 219 26.94 -10.30 -14.50
N VAL A 220 26.39 -9.53 -13.56
CA VAL A 220 25.20 -9.90 -12.77
C VAL A 220 24.00 -10.15 -13.68
N GLY A 221 23.71 -9.24 -14.63
CA GLY A 221 22.61 -9.43 -15.58
C GLY A 221 22.77 -10.71 -16.41
N LYS A 222 23.98 -10.98 -16.91
CA LYS A 222 24.29 -12.24 -17.62
C LYS A 222 24.11 -13.47 -16.74
N ALA A 223 24.55 -13.41 -15.48
CA ALA A 223 24.47 -14.53 -14.54
C ALA A 223 23.02 -14.88 -14.19
N ILE A 224 22.20 -13.88 -13.86
CA ILE A 224 20.76 -14.05 -13.58
C ILE A 224 20.07 -14.72 -14.78
N TYR A 225 20.26 -14.16 -15.99
CA TYR A 225 19.63 -14.69 -17.19
C TYR A 225 20.10 -16.12 -17.52
N LYS A 226 21.41 -16.37 -17.49
CA LYS A 226 22.00 -17.69 -17.78
C LYS A 226 21.53 -18.75 -16.78
N ALA A 227 21.50 -18.44 -15.49
CA ALA A 227 21.09 -19.39 -14.46
C ALA A 227 19.59 -19.71 -14.56
N THR A 228 18.77 -18.71 -14.84
CA THR A 228 17.31 -18.88 -15.02
C THR A 228 17.01 -19.72 -16.27
N THR A 229 17.62 -19.39 -17.41
CA THR A 229 17.38 -20.10 -18.67
C THR A 229 17.95 -21.51 -18.74
N ALA A 230 18.92 -21.83 -17.88
CA ALA A 230 19.39 -23.21 -17.70
C ALA A 230 18.33 -24.13 -17.08
N VAL A 231 17.29 -23.57 -16.45
CA VAL A 231 16.12 -24.31 -15.94
C VAL A 231 14.93 -24.18 -16.89
N ASP A 232 14.66 -22.96 -17.36
CA ASP A 232 13.56 -22.66 -18.26
C ASP A 232 14.05 -21.90 -19.50
N PRO A 233 14.27 -22.59 -20.63
CA PRO A 233 14.76 -21.96 -21.86
C PRO A 233 13.86 -20.87 -22.43
N LYS A 234 12.60 -20.77 -21.98
CA LYS A 234 11.64 -19.75 -22.41
C LYS A 234 11.57 -18.54 -21.48
N ALA A 235 12.32 -18.55 -20.37
CA ALA A 235 12.24 -17.54 -19.33
C ALA A 235 12.36 -16.10 -19.87
N VAL A 236 11.48 -15.25 -19.35
CA VAL A 236 11.50 -13.79 -19.48
C VAL A 236 11.64 -13.21 -18.09
N ILE A 237 12.60 -12.31 -17.91
CA ILE A 237 12.80 -11.59 -16.65
C ILE A 237 11.86 -10.39 -16.60
N ALA A 238 10.93 -10.37 -15.65
CA ALA A 238 10.16 -9.18 -15.33
C ALA A 238 10.93 -8.35 -14.30
N MET A 239 11.13 -7.06 -14.55
CA MET A 239 11.92 -6.19 -13.67
C MET A 239 11.19 -4.89 -13.38
N GLN A 240 11.03 -4.57 -12.10
CA GLN A 240 10.56 -3.26 -11.65
C GLN A 240 11.58 -2.17 -11.99
N THR A 241 11.09 -1.02 -12.46
CA THR A 241 11.96 0.09 -12.85
C THR A 241 12.43 0.96 -11.68
N TRP A 242 11.98 0.68 -10.45
CA TRP A 242 12.23 1.51 -9.25
C TRP A 242 13.74 1.75 -9.01
N ASP A 243 14.51 0.65 -8.94
CA ASP A 243 15.97 0.63 -8.72
C ASP A 243 16.73 -0.05 -9.87
N MET A 244 16.18 -0.01 -11.08
CA MET A 244 16.81 -0.64 -12.23
C MET A 244 18.19 -0.04 -12.51
N ARG A 245 19.11 -0.88 -12.99
CA ARG A 245 20.47 -0.47 -13.34
C ARG A 245 20.74 -0.79 -14.79
N LYS A 246 21.10 0.23 -15.59
CA LYS A 246 21.34 0.11 -17.04
C LYS A 246 22.23 -1.09 -17.40
N PRO A 247 23.40 -1.34 -16.76
CA PRO A 247 24.25 -2.45 -17.16
C PRO A 247 23.61 -3.83 -16.93
N ILE A 248 22.83 -4.02 -15.86
CA ILE A 248 22.08 -5.27 -15.61
C ILE A 248 21.04 -5.45 -16.72
N VAL A 249 20.23 -4.42 -16.97
CA VAL A 249 19.16 -4.44 -17.98
C VAL A 249 19.74 -4.75 -19.37
N GLN A 250 20.81 -4.06 -19.77
CA GLN A 250 21.41 -4.22 -21.08
C GLN A 250 22.11 -5.57 -21.30
N ALA A 251 22.52 -6.22 -20.21
CA ALA A 251 23.16 -7.54 -20.25
C ALA A 251 22.19 -8.70 -20.48
N ILE A 252 20.89 -8.49 -20.26
CA ILE A 252 19.84 -9.48 -20.54
C ILE A 252 19.37 -9.28 -22.00
N PRO A 253 19.18 -10.34 -22.80
CA PRO A 253 18.70 -10.22 -24.17
C PRO A 253 17.38 -9.45 -24.25
N GLU A 254 17.23 -8.64 -25.29
CA GLU A 254 16.13 -7.68 -25.43
C GLU A 254 14.75 -8.35 -25.41
N ASP A 255 14.61 -9.52 -26.05
CA ASP A 255 13.37 -10.31 -26.09
C ASP A 255 13.12 -11.15 -24.82
N ARG A 256 14.04 -11.08 -23.84
CA ARG A 256 14.04 -11.89 -22.61
C ARG A 256 13.96 -11.08 -21.33
N ILE A 257 13.61 -9.80 -21.45
CA ILE A 257 13.32 -8.92 -20.34
C ILE A 257 12.05 -8.10 -20.61
N LEU A 258 11.24 -7.91 -19.58
CA LEU A 258 10.06 -7.07 -19.58
C LEU A 258 10.17 -6.06 -18.43
N MET A 259 10.16 -4.77 -18.75
CA MET A 259 10.25 -3.72 -17.75
C MET A 259 8.86 -3.35 -17.24
N LEU A 260 8.69 -3.31 -15.92
CA LEU A 260 7.46 -2.88 -15.25
C LEU A 260 7.65 -1.44 -14.76
N ASP A 261 7.25 -0.45 -15.56
CA ASP A 261 7.41 0.97 -15.20
C ASP A 261 6.31 1.42 -14.24
N LEU A 262 6.49 1.10 -12.95
CA LEU A 262 5.43 1.08 -11.93
C LEU A 262 4.55 2.35 -11.88
N ASN A 263 5.13 3.52 -12.09
CA ASN A 263 4.42 4.80 -12.12
C ASN A 263 4.57 5.58 -13.44
N THR A 264 5.02 4.91 -14.51
CA THR A 264 5.27 5.51 -15.83
C THR A 264 6.26 6.69 -15.78
N ALA A 265 7.20 6.69 -14.84
CA ALA A 265 8.14 7.80 -14.65
C ALA A 265 9.52 7.56 -15.23
N ARG A 266 9.94 6.30 -15.44
CA ARG A 266 11.34 6.00 -15.79
C ARG A 266 11.57 5.94 -17.30
N TRP A 267 10.54 5.64 -18.09
CA TRP A 267 10.69 5.41 -19.53
C TRP A 267 11.36 6.56 -20.30
N LYS A 268 11.05 7.83 -19.97
CA LYS A 268 11.67 8.99 -20.65
C LYS A 268 13.18 9.07 -20.43
N LYS A 269 13.61 8.91 -19.18
CA LYS A 269 15.04 8.99 -18.80
C LYS A 269 15.84 7.76 -19.25
N SER A 270 15.16 6.65 -19.54
CA SER A 270 15.77 5.43 -20.05
C SER A 270 15.63 5.25 -21.57
N GLU A 271 15.13 6.27 -22.28
CA GLU A 271 14.87 6.21 -23.73
C GLU A 271 14.03 4.98 -24.12
N ALA A 272 12.88 4.82 -23.45
CA ALA A 272 12.04 3.62 -23.49
C ALA A 272 12.85 2.34 -23.20
N PHE A 273 13.56 2.37 -22.07
CA PHE A 273 14.34 1.25 -21.55
C PHE A 273 15.36 0.67 -22.52
N TRP A 274 16.00 1.56 -23.28
CA TRP A 274 16.98 1.20 -24.32
C TRP A 274 16.43 0.18 -25.31
N GLY A 275 15.17 0.35 -25.72
CA GLY A 275 14.47 -0.48 -26.72
C GLY A 275 13.79 -1.74 -26.17
N ARG A 276 13.89 -2.03 -24.86
CA ARG A 276 13.32 -3.25 -24.27
C ARG A 276 11.81 -3.18 -24.10
N PRO A 277 11.10 -4.33 -24.21
CA PRO A 277 9.68 -4.43 -23.90
C PRO A 277 9.35 -3.86 -22.52
N TRP A 278 8.29 -3.05 -22.43
CA TRP A 278 7.88 -2.46 -21.16
C TRP A 278 6.37 -2.26 -21.03
N LEU A 279 5.91 -2.18 -19.77
CA LEU A 279 4.54 -1.88 -19.39
C LEU A 279 4.47 -0.53 -18.66
N ALA A 280 3.49 0.29 -19.03
CA ALA A 280 3.23 1.56 -18.36
C ALA A 280 2.35 1.37 -17.11
N GLY A 281 2.85 1.78 -15.95
CA GLY A 281 2.21 1.53 -14.66
C GLY A 281 1.47 2.72 -14.04
N ILE A 282 0.47 2.40 -13.21
CA ILE A 282 -0.16 3.27 -12.22
C ILE A 282 0.08 2.67 -10.83
N ILE A 283 0.85 3.37 -9.98
CA ILE A 283 1.04 2.97 -8.58
C ILE A 283 -0.13 3.47 -7.72
N HIS A 284 -0.54 4.73 -7.87
CA HIS A 284 -1.62 5.39 -7.11
C HIS A 284 -1.42 5.43 -5.58
N ASN A 285 -1.33 4.29 -4.88
CA ASN A 285 -1.30 4.22 -3.42
C ASN A 285 0.02 3.67 -2.86
N PHE A 286 0.41 4.21 -1.70
CA PHE A 286 1.57 3.81 -0.90
C PHE A 286 1.12 3.47 0.54
N GLY A 287 1.57 2.34 1.07
CA GLY A 287 1.30 1.85 2.43
C GLY A 287 -0.17 1.53 2.75
N GLY A 288 -1.12 1.69 1.82
CA GLY A 288 -2.54 1.69 2.16
C GLY A 288 -2.94 2.90 3.00
N ASN A 289 -2.18 3.99 2.94
CA ASN A 289 -2.54 5.24 3.59
C ASN A 289 -3.92 5.69 3.09
N THR A 290 -4.83 5.94 4.03
CA THR A 290 -6.22 6.26 3.70
C THR A 290 -6.35 7.73 3.32
N ALA A 291 -6.55 7.99 2.03
CA ALA A 291 -6.82 9.33 1.50
C ALA A 291 -7.79 9.22 0.33
N MET A 292 -8.69 10.20 0.19
CA MET A 292 -9.50 10.36 -1.02
C MET A 292 -8.71 11.21 -2.00
N GLY A 293 -8.40 10.67 -3.17
CA GLY A 293 -7.80 11.44 -4.25
C GLY A 293 -7.15 10.63 -5.35
N GLY A 294 -6.48 11.35 -6.25
CA GLY A 294 -5.84 10.84 -7.46
C GLY A 294 -6.36 11.59 -8.68
N ASP A 295 -5.47 12.18 -9.47
CA ASP A 295 -5.86 12.97 -10.65
C ASP A 295 -6.54 12.07 -11.70
N LEU A 296 -7.88 12.10 -11.74
CA LEU A 296 -8.69 11.24 -12.61
C LEU A 296 -8.43 11.53 -14.08
N ASP A 297 -8.25 12.81 -14.42
CA ASP A 297 -7.95 13.27 -15.77
C ASP A 297 -6.60 12.72 -16.26
N ALA A 298 -5.60 12.75 -15.37
CA ALA A 298 -4.28 12.18 -15.64
C ALA A 298 -4.30 10.65 -15.71
N VAL A 299 -5.14 9.97 -14.92
CA VAL A 299 -5.33 8.50 -15.00
C VAL A 299 -5.90 8.10 -16.35
N LEU A 300 -7.03 8.70 -16.74
CA LEU A 300 -7.68 8.44 -18.04
C LEU A 300 -6.75 8.76 -19.22
N GLY A 301 -5.88 9.77 -19.07
CA GLY A 301 -4.92 10.15 -20.11
C GLY A 301 -3.64 9.32 -20.15
N ARG A 302 -3.28 8.62 -19.07
CA ARG A 302 -1.92 8.09 -18.89
C ARG A 302 -1.50 7.10 -19.97
N TYR A 303 -2.32 6.11 -20.26
CA TYR A 303 -2.00 5.09 -21.26
C TYR A 303 -2.27 5.56 -22.69
N PRO A 304 -3.45 6.16 -23.00
CA PRO A 304 -3.71 6.67 -24.35
C PRO A 304 -2.66 7.66 -24.85
N ALA A 305 -2.14 8.54 -23.99
CA ALA A 305 -1.10 9.50 -24.39
C ALA A 305 0.18 8.82 -24.92
N LEU A 306 0.53 7.62 -24.41
CA LEU A 306 1.72 6.89 -24.85
C LEU A 306 1.56 6.31 -26.26
N LEU A 307 0.32 6.02 -26.68
CA LEU A 307 0.04 5.53 -28.03
C LEU A 307 0.18 6.62 -29.09
N ASN A 308 0.07 7.89 -28.69
CA ASN A 308 0.18 9.06 -29.58
C ASN A 308 1.64 9.48 -29.85
N GLU A 309 2.62 8.91 -29.13
CA GLU A 309 4.05 9.21 -29.29
C GLU A 309 4.89 7.97 -29.65
N PRO A 310 4.52 7.17 -30.67
CA PRO A 310 5.12 5.85 -30.94
C PRO A 310 6.63 5.90 -31.23
N ALA A 311 7.14 7.05 -31.70
CA ALA A 311 8.57 7.26 -31.91
C ALA A 311 9.37 7.30 -30.59
N GLN A 312 8.74 7.74 -29.50
CA GLN A 312 9.35 7.85 -28.16
C GLN A 312 9.02 6.65 -27.26
N THR A 313 7.84 6.04 -27.44
CA THR A 313 7.34 4.91 -26.62
C THR A 313 7.62 3.54 -27.25
N LYS A 314 8.80 3.41 -27.88
CA LYS A 314 9.24 2.16 -28.53
C LYS A 314 9.09 0.97 -27.58
N ALA A 315 8.72 -0.18 -28.14
CA ALA A 315 8.56 -1.43 -27.42
C ALA A 315 7.55 -1.42 -26.24
N LEU A 316 6.65 -0.42 -26.16
CA LEU A 316 5.50 -0.48 -25.27
C LEU A 316 4.66 -1.72 -25.60
N LYS A 317 4.54 -2.66 -24.64
CA LYS A 317 3.76 -3.90 -24.80
C LYS A 317 2.41 -3.84 -24.13
N GLY A 318 2.25 -2.98 -23.14
CA GLY A 318 1.00 -2.85 -22.44
C GLY A 318 1.09 -1.97 -21.20
N ILE A 319 0.25 -2.28 -20.23
CA ILE A 319 -0.05 -1.40 -19.10
C ILE A 319 -0.11 -2.21 -17.80
N GLY A 320 -0.21 -1.53 -16.66
CA GLY A 320 -0.49 -2.22 -15.41
C GLY A 320 -0.84 -1.30 -14.24
N MET A 321 -1.41 -1.90 -13.21
CA MET A 321 -1.70 -1.25 -11.93
C MET A 321 -0.86 -1.92 -10.84
N PHE A 322 -0.05 -1.13 -10.14
CA PHE A 322 0.92 -1.60 -9.15
C PHE A 322 0.73 -0.96 -7.78
N PRO A 323 -0.49 -0.85 -7.24
CA PRO A 323 -0.69 -0.15 -5.99
C PRO A 323 -0.12 -0.92 -4.80
N GLU A 324 0.45 -0.21 -3.82
CA GLU A 324 0.90 -0.89 -2.61
C GLU A 324 -0.26 -1.47 -1.80
N ALA A 325 -1.45 -0.86 -1.86
CA ALA A 325 -2.67 -1.41 -1.31
C ALA A 325 -3.88 -1.09 -2.22
N ILE A 326 -4.96 -1.86 -2.05
CA ILE A 326 -6.22 -1.76 -2.78
C ILE A 326 -7.40 -1.63 -1.81
N GLU A 327 -8.63 -1.65 -2.34
CA GLU A 327 -9.90 -1.46 -1.60
C GLU A 327 -10.17 -0.02 -1.14
N HIS A 328 -9.69 0.96 -1.92
CA HIS A 328 -9.97 2.40 -1.75
C HIS A 328 -10.00 3.11 -3.11
N ASN A 329 -10.56 4.33 -3.19
CA ASN A 329 -10.62 5.14 -4.42
C ASN A 329 -11.06 4.33 -5.68
N PRO A 330 -12.21 3.62 -5.64
CA PRO A 330 -12.60 2.71 -6.72
C PRO A 330 -12.67 3.38 -8.10
N VAL A 331 -13.00 4.67 -8.16
CA VAL A 331 -13.05 5.46 -9.41
C VAL A 331 -11.71 5.48 -10.15
N ILE A 332 -10.58 5.45 -9.43
CA ILE A 332 -9.25 5.45 -10.04
C ILE A 332 -8.91 4.10 -10.66
N TYR A 333 -9.26 3.01 -9.98
CA TYR A 333 -8.98 1.65 -10.46
C TYR A 333 -9.91 1.25 -11.61
N GLU A 334 -11.18 1.68 -11.57
CA GLU A 334 -12.09 1.56 -12.70
C GLU A 334 -11.55 2.32 -13.91
N ALA A 335 -11.20 3.60 -13.75
CA ALA A 335 -10.63 4.41 -14.84
C ALA A 335 -9.37 3.78 -15.42
N ALA A 336 -8.42 3.39 -14.57
CA ALA A 336 -7.14 2.79 -15.00
C ALA A 336 -7.35 1.48 -15.78
N SER A 337 -8.24 0.61 -15.31
CA SER A 337 -8.50 -0.67 -15.96
C SER A 337 -9.31 -0.52 -17.25
N GLU A 338 -10.30 0.36 -17.29
CA GLU A 338 -11.09 0.63 -18.49
C GLU A 338 -10.20 1.14 -19.63
N MET A 339 -9.17 1.94 -19.32
CA MET A 339 -8.21 2.42 -20.33
C MET A 339 -7.46 1.30 -21.04
N ALA A 340 -7.50 0.05 -20.55
CA ALA A 340 -7.04 -1.11 -21.32
C ALA A 340 -7.77 -1.28 -22.67
N TRP A 341 -8.95 -0.72 -22.82
CA TRP A 341 -9.81 -0.88 -24.00
C TRP A 341 -9.89 0.39 -24.85
N HIS A 342 -9.17 1.45 -24.47
CA HIS A 342 -9.20 2.75 -25.12
C HIS A 342 -7.88 3.07 -25.82
N ARG A 343 -8.00 3.64 -27.03
CA ARG A 343 -6.86 4.22 -27.78
C ARG A 343 -6.71 5.71 -27.51
N GLU A 344 -7.81 6.39 -27.21
CA GLU A 344 -7.88 7.81 -26.95
C GLU A 344 -8.49 8.04 -25.57
N LYS A 345 -8.05 9.10 -24.91
CA LYS A 345 -8.59 9.51 -23.62
C LYS A 345 -10.05 9.99 -23.81
N PRO A 346 -11.04 9.45 -23.07
CA PRO A 346 -12.40 9.96 -23.11
C PRO A 346 -12.51 11.35 -22.46
N ASP A 347 -13.63 12.04 -22.67
CA ASP A 347 -13.94 13.22 -21.86
C ASP A 347 -14.14 12.81 -20.39
N THR A 348 -13.31 13.38 -19.51
CA THR A 348 -13.26 13.01 -18.09
C THR A 348 -14.60 13.23 -17.39
N LYS A 349 -15.31 14.31 -17.72
CA LYS A 349 -16.61 14.62 -17.08
C LYS A 349 -17.69 13.63 -17.51
N THR A 350 -17.76 13.35 -18.81
CA THR A 350 -18.72 12.39 -19.38
C THR A 350 -18.46 10.99 -18.83
N TRP A 351 -17.20 10.55 -18.81
CA TRP A 351 -16.80 9.27 -18.23
C TRP A 351 -17.22 9.15 -16.76
N LEU A 352 -16.96 10.19 -15.96
CA LEU A 352 -17.33 10.21 -14.55
C LEU A 352 -18.85 10.10 -14.37
N GLN A 353 -19.65 10.78 -15.19
CA GLN A 353 -21.11 10.69 -15.12
C GLN A 353 -21.62 9.28 -15.40
N ASP A 354 -21.03 8.58 -16.38
CA ASP A 354 -21.41 7.22 -16.72
C ASP A 354 -20.97 6.20 -15.66
N TYR A 355 -19.76 6.38 -15.11
CA TYR A 355 -19.29 5.63 -13.93
C TYR A 355 -20.29 5.76 -12.75
N LEU A 356 -20.76 6.98 -12.46
CA LEU A 356 -21.68 7.22 -11.35
C LEU A 356 -23.07 6.61 -11.59
N LYS A 357 -23.58 6.65 -12.82
CA LYS A 357 -24.82 5.96 -13.18
C LYS A 357 -24.69 4.45 -12.95
N ALA A 358 -23.58 3.84 -13.37
CA ALA A 358 -23.34 2.42 -13.13
C ALA A 358 -23.19 2.11 -11.63
N ARG A 359 -22.47 2.96 -10.90
CA ARG A 359 -22.18 2.78 -9.47
C ARG A 359 -23.40 2.95 -8.58
N TYR A 360 -24.28 3.92 -8.84
CA TYR A 360 -25.46 4.22 -8.02
C TYR A 360 -26.77 3.71 -8.63
N GLY A 361 -26.74 3.20 -9.86
CA GLY A 361 -27.92 2.81 -10.64
C GLY A 361 -28.69 3.98 -11.26
N SER A 362 -28.42 5.21 -10.85
CA SER A 362 -28.96 6.46 -11.43
C SER A 362 -28.07 7.64 -11.06
N LEU A 363 -28.30 8.79 -11.68
CA LEU A 363 -27.57 10.04 -11.40
C LEU A 363 -28.58 11.19 -11.30
N ASP A 364 -28.50 11.95 -10.21
CA ASP A 364 -29.31 13.14 -9.99
C ASP A 364 -28.45 14.41 -9.95
N GLN A 365 -29.09 15.59 -9.85
CA GLN A 365 -28.37 16.86 -9.81
C GLN A 365 -27.43 16.99 -8.61
N HIS A 366 -27.80 16.40 -7.46
CA HIS A 366 -27.09 16.56 -6.19
C HIS A 366 -25.79 15.74 -6.18
N THR A 367 -25.89 14.48 -6.62
CA THR A 367 -24.73 13.61 -6.87
C THR A 367 -23.81 14.20 -7.95
N THR A 368 -24.37 14.76 -9.02
CA THR A 368 -23.58 15.43 -10.06
C THR A 368 -22.79 16.62 -9.50
N ILE A 369 -23.42 17.50 -8.72
CA ILE A 369 -22.76 18.66 -8.10
C ILE A 369 -21.64 18.22 -7.16
N ALA A 370 -21.89 17.20 -6.34
CA ALA A 370 -20.91 16.67 -5.41
C ALA A 370 -19.67 16.15 -6.15
N TRP A 371 -19.87 15.28 -7.14
CA TRP A 371 -18.76 14.66 -7.87
C TRP A 371 -18.05 15.61 -8.83
N ASP A 372 -18.74 16.58 -9.43
CA ASP A 372 -18.10 17.68 -10.17
C ASP A 372 -17.17 18.50 -9.26
N THR A 373 -17.53 18.65 -7.98
CA THR A 373 -16.68 19.32 -6.99
C THR A 373 -15.49 18.44 -6.62
N LEU A 374 -15.69 17.13 -6.42
CA LEU A 374 -14.59 16.18 -6.18
C LEU A 374 -13.60 16.12 -7.36
N LEU A 375 -14.09 16.16 -8.59
CA LEU A 375 -13.26 16.19 -9.80
C LEU A 375 -12.37 17.44 -9.89
N ARG A 376 -12.80 18.57 -9.30
CA ARG A 376 -12.00 19.80 -9.23
C ARG A 376 -11.13 19.90 -7.98
N THR A 377 -11.24 18.94 -7.06
CA THR A 377 -10.57 18.96 -5.75
C THR A 377 -9.79 17.66 -5.52
N ALA A 378 -10.29 16.73 -4.71
CA ALA A 378 -9.59 15.49 -4.34
C ALA A 378 -9.13 14.67 -5.56
N TYR A 379 -9.97 14.60 -6.61
CA TYR A 379 -9.66 13.91 -7.87
C TYR A 379 -9.16 14.84 -8.99
N GLY A 380 -8.75 16.06 -8.62
CA GLY A 380 -8.24 17.10 -9.51
C GLY A 380 -6.72 17.04 -9.74
N LYS A 381 -6.15 18.14 -10.23
CA LYS A 381 -4.78 18.21 -10.77
C LYS A 381 -3.68 18.24 -9.69
N HIS A 382 -3.50 17.13 -8.98
CA HIS A 382 -2.48 16.98 -7.92
C HIS A 382 -1.53 15.79 -8.15
N GLY A 383 -1.66 15.09 -9.28
CA GLY A 383 -0.93 13.87 -9.59
C GLY A 383 -1.73 12.60 -9.29
N VAL A 384 -1.28 11.49 -9.87
CA VAL A 384 -1.96 10.18 -9.72
C VAL A 384 -1.65 9.53 -8.38
N GLU A 385 -0.51 9.85 -7.78
CA GLU A 385 -0.07 9.29 -6.50
C GLU A 385 -0.73 10.03 -5.33
N THR A 386 -1.22 9.30 -4.33
CA THR A 386 -1.95 9.87 -3.18
C THR A 386 -1.04 10.04 -1.96
N PHE A 387 -0.68 11.29 -1.64
CA PHE A 387 0.10 11.67 -0.46
C PHE A 387 -0.61 12.73 0.40
N MET A 388 -1.88 12.48 0.74
CA MET A 388 -2.73 13.44 1.49
C MET A 388 -3.02 12.92 2.90
N GLU A 389 -2.04 13.03 3.79
CA GLU A 389 -2.14 12.50 5.16
C GLU A 389 -2.85 13.48 6.11
N SER A 390 -3.24 12.95 7.27
CA SER A 390 -3.90 13.71 8.34
C SER A 390 -3.09 13.66 9.65
N THR A 391 -3.21 14.71 10.45
CA THR A 391 -2.62 14.79 11.80
C THR A 391 -3.15 13.71 12.75
N ILE A 392 -4.37 13.19 12.51
CA ILE A 392 -4.97 12.09 13.29
C ILE A 392 -4.01 10.91 13.37
N CYS A 393 -3.42 10.50 12.25
CA CYS A 393 -2.56 9.33 12.15
C CYS A 393 -1.09 9.59 12.49
N ALA A 394 -0.68 10.86 12.59
CA ALA A 394 0.72 11.20 12.85
C ALA A 394 1.10 10.92 14.31
N ARG A 395 2.38 10.62 14.53
CA ARG A 395 2.95 10.68 15.88
C ARG A 395 2.87 12.15 16.36
N PRO A 396 2.39 12.42 17.59
CA PRO A 396 2.19 13.78 18.08
C PRO A 396 3.47 14.61 18.08
N ALA A 397 3.31 15.86 17.64
CA ALA A 397 4.30 16.94 17.73
C ALA A 397 3.54 18.29 17.70
N LEU A 398 4.17 19.38 18.13
CA LEU A 398 3.68 20.75 17.89
C LEU A 398 3.71 21.03 16.38
N GLN A 399 4.81 20.67 15.71
CA GLN A 399 4.95 20.76 14.25
C GLN A 399 4.87 19.38 13.58
N VAL A 400 3.71 19.05 13.04
CA VAL A 400 3.48 17.79 12.29
C VAL A 400 3.73 18.00 10.80
N ASN A 401 4.66 17.24 10.22
CA ASN A 401 4.97 17.30 8.78
C ASN A 401 4.22 16.25 7.96
N GLY A 402 4.00 15.06 8.54
CA GLY A 402 3.37 13.92 7.90
C GLY A 402 3.26 12.75 8.88
N ALA A 403 2.37 11.82 8.57
CA ALA A 403 2.20 10.59 9.31
C ALA A 403 3.25 9.55 8.90
N SER A 404 3.55 9.36 7.61
CA SER A 404 4.45 8.29 7.15
C SER A 404 5.83 8.80 6.69
N PRO A 405 6.86 7.93 6.60
CA PRO A 405 8.10 8.20 5.86
C PRO A 405 7.82 8.61 4.42
N ASN A 406 8.40 9.72 3.96
CA ASN A 406 8.12 10.35 2.65
C ASN A 406 6.67 10.82 2.44
N GLY A 407 5.79 10.66 3.42
CA GLY A 407 4.44 11.23 3.44
C GLY A 407 4.44 12.72 3.78
N ALA A 408 3.31 13.37 3.53
CA ALA A 408 3.07 14.74 3.92
C ALA A 408 1.60 14.93 4.29
N LEU A 409 1.34 15.85 5.23
CA LEU A 409 -0.02 16.32 5.49
C LEU A 409 -0.62 16.95 4.23
N ASN A 410 -1.93 16.78 4.06
CA ASN A 410 -2.67 17.50 3.02
C ASN A 410 -2.59 19.02 3.24
N GLN A 411 -2.74 19.80 2.16
CA GLN A 411 -2.61 21.25 2.18
C GLN A 411 -3.68 21.92 1.33
N GLU A 412 -4.13 23.10 1.75
CA GLU A 412 -5.09 23.95 1.02
C GLU A 412 -4.62 24.35 -0.39
N LYS A 413 -3.32 24.24 -0.67
CA LYS A 413 -2.75 24.46 -2.02
C LYS A 413 -3.10 23.34 -2.99
N ASN A 414 -3.40 22.14 -2.48
CA ASN A 414 -3.90 21.04 -3.29
C ASN A 414 -5.34 21.43 -3.64
N TYR A 415 -6.24 21.50 -2.67
CA TYR A 415 -7.57 22.03 -2.88
C TYR A 415 -8.10 22.76 -1.66
N ARG A 416 -9.10 23.62 -1.88
CA ARG A 416 -9.82 24.29 -0.81
C ARG A 416 -10.57 23.28 0.04
N PHE A 417 -10.21 23.13 1.31
CA PHE A 417 -10.85 22.16 2.20
C PHE A 417 -12.36 22.42 2.37
N ALA A 418 -12.77 23.70 2.38
CA ALA A 418 -14.18 24.10 2.39
C ALA A 418 -15.01 23.50 1.24
N SER A 419 -14.40 23.27 0.07
CA SER A 419 -15.12 22.71 -1.08
C SER A 419 -15.50 21.23 -0.91
N LEU A 420 -14.82 20.47 -0.05
CA LEU A 420 -15.28 19.12 0.29
C LEU A 420 -16.54 19.14 1.18
N TRP A 421 -16.69 20.16 2.03
CA TRP A 421 -17.92 20.34 2.82
C TRP A 421 -19.11 20.76 1.94
N GLU A 422 -18.86 21.55 0.89
CA GLU A 422 -19.84 21.88 -0.16
C GLU A 422 -20.25 20.61 -0.93
N ALA A 423 -19.27 19.79 -1.35
CA ALA A 423 -19.53 18.52 -2.02
C ALA A 423 -20.33 17.55 -1.14
N LEU A 424 -19.99 17.47 0.14
CA LEU A 424 -20.68 16.63 1.11
C LEU A 424 -22.13 17.10 1.32
N LEU A 425 -22.37 18.40 1.43
CA LEU A 425 -23.71 18.97 1.52
C LEU A 425 -24.58 18.58 0.31
N ALA A 426 -24.01 18.66 -0.89
CA ALA A 426 -24.68 18.23 -2.11
C ALA A 426 -24.96 16.72 -2.08
N LEU A 427 -23.95 15.89 -1.76
CA LEU A 427 -24.10 14.43 -1.78
C LEU A 427 -25.20 13.94 -0.83
N LYS A 428 -25.31 14.53 0.36
CA LYS A 428 -26.36 14.21 1.36
C LYS A 428 -27.79 14.44 0.86
N GLN A 429 -27.96 15.30 -0.15
CA GLN A 429 -29.25 15.63 -0.77
C GLN A 429 -29.60 14.71 -1.95
N ALA A 430 -28.81 13.66 -2.20
CA ALA A 430 -29.16 12.65 -3.18
C ALA A 430 -30.56 12.05 -2.92
N SER A 431 -31.21 11.61 -3.99
CA SER A 431 -32.50 10.94 -3.97
C SER A 431 -32.54 9.75 -3.00
N ALA A 432 -33.74 9.42 -2.51
CA ALA A 432 -33.92 8.35 -1.53
C ALA A 432 -33.43 6.99 -2.06
N GLU A 433 -33.60 6.75 -3.37
CA GLU A 433 -33.19 5.56 -4.09
C GLU A 433 -31.66 5.41 -4.10
N ILE A 434 -30.93 6.48 -4.45
CA ILE A 434 -29.47 6.49 -4.43
C ILE A 434 -28.94 6.29 -3.01
N ARG A 435 -29.57 6.93 -2.01
CA ARG A 435 -29.15 6.87 -0.60
C ARG A 435 -29.21 5.47 0.02
N GLN A 436 -29.92 4.53 -0.60
CA GLN A 436 -30.01 3.14 -0.15
C GLN A 436 -28.86 2.26 -0.68
N LYS A 437 -28.22 2.65 -1.78
CA LYS A 437 -27.14 1.87 -2.42
C LYS A 437 -25.90 1.79 -1.53
N ASP A 438 -25.30 0.60 -1.44
CA ASP A 438 -24.09 0.38 -0.63
C ASP A 438 -22.88 1.19 -1.12
N THR A 439 -22.74 1.32 -2.44
CA THR A 439 -21.72 2.14 -3.10
C THR A 439 -21.84 3.62 -2.76
N TYR A 440 -23.06 4.16 -2.73
CA TYR A 440 -23.31 5.53 -2.26
C TYR A 440 -22.95 5.69 -0.78
N LYS A 441 -23.36 4.73 0.07
CA LYS A 441 -23.07 4.79 1.52
C LYS A 441 -21.56 4.79 1.78
N TYR A 442 -20.80 3.98 1.03
CA TYR A 442 -19.35 4.01 1.08
C TYR A 442 -18.81 5.40 0.72
N ASP A 443 -19.20 5.96 -0.43
CA ASP A 443 -18.67 7.26 -0.89
C ASP A 443 -19.07 8.41 0.05
N LEU A 444 -20.28 8.37 0.62
CA LEU A 444 -20.74 9.36 1.60
C LEU A 444 -19.90 9.34 2.87
N VAL A 445 -19.59 8.14 3.39
CA VAL A 445 -18.75 7.98 4.58
C VAL A 445 -17.30 8.35 4.29
N ASP A 446 -16.76 7.95 3.14
CA ASP A 446 -15.39 8.28 2.74
C ASP A 446 -15.19 9.79 2.51
N LEU A 447 -16.21 10.47 1.95
CA LEU A 447 -16.19 11.93 1.82
C LEU A 447 -16.25 12.63 3.18
N MET A 448 -17.16 12.22 4.09
CA MET A 448 -17.19 12.76 5.45
C MET A 448 -15.87 12.50 6.19
N ARG A 449 -15.27 11.31 6.02
CA ARG A 449 -13.96 10.96 6.56
C ARG A 449 -12.92 11.95 6.05
N GLN A 450 -12.85 12.20 4.74
CA GLN A 450 -11.88 13.15 4.19
C GLN A 450 -12.08 14.56 4.74
N CYS A 451 -13.33 15.06 4.83
CA CYS A 451 -13.64 16.35 5.43
C CYS A 451 -13.10 16.49 6.87
N MET A 452 -13.28 15.45 7.70
CA MET A 452 -12.77 15.44 9.08
C MET A 452 -11.25 15.29 9.16
N ALA A 453 -10.67 14.47 8.29
CA ALA A 453 -9.23 14.26 8.20
C ALA A 453 -8.49 15.56 7.84
N ASP A 454 -9.05 16.35 6.92
CA ASP A 454 -8.54 17.68 6.55
C ASP A 454 -8.81 18.72 7.64
N LEU A 455 -9.94 18.66 8.36
CA LEU A 455 -10.26 19.54 9.49
C LEU A 455 -9.31 19.34 10.67
N ALA A 456 -8.84 18.11 10.89
CA ALA A 456 -7.88 17.80 11.95
C ALA A 456 -6.57 18.60 11.84
N ILE A 457 -6.17 18.99 10.62
CA ILE A 457 -4.91 19.71 10.36
C ILE A 457 -4.93 21.12 11.00
N PRO A 458 -5.86 22.03 10.67
CA PRO A 458 -5.92 23.33 11.32
C PRO A 458 -6.34 23.27 12.79
N VAL A 459 -7.15 22.28 13.21
CA VAL A 459 -7.49 22.10 14.63
C VAL A 459 -6.23 21.76 15.45
N GLN A 460 -5.40 20.82 14.98
CA GLN A 460 -4.12 20.51 15.61
C GLN A 460 -3.19 21.73 15.62
N LYS A 461 -3.13 22.49 14.53
CA LYS A 461 -2.29 23.70 14.46
C LYS A 461 -2.73 24.77 15.47
N ARG A 462 -4.05 24.96 15.66
CA ARG A 462 -4.61 25.90 16.66
C ARG A 462 -4.28 25.46 18.09
N MET A 463 -4.40 24.16 18.36
CA MET A 463 -3.96 23.56 19.63
C MET A 463 -2.47 23.81 19.87
N ALA A 464 -1.59 23.43 18.96
CA ALA A 464 -0.14 23.63 19.10
C ALA A 464 0.23 25.11 19.28
N GLY A 465 -0.35 26.02 18.49
CA GLY A 465 -0.06 27.45 18.60
C GLY A 465 -0.47 28.07 19.94
N SER A 466 -1.55 27.57 20.56
CA SER A 466 -1.95 28.03 21.90
C SER A 466 -0.98 27.60 23.01
N TYR A 467 -0.37 26.42 22.87
CA TYR A 467 0.71 25.96 23.76
C TYR A 467 1.95 26.85 23.63
N GLU A 468 2.39 27.09 22.39
CA GLU A 468 3.56 27.94 22.09
C GLU A 468 3.40 29.35 22.63
N GLN A 469 2.17 29.89 22.62
CA GLN A 469 1.83 31.20 23.18
C GLN A 469 1.59 31.18 24.71
N GLY A 470 1.65 30.02 25.36
CA GLY A 470 1.39 29.87 26.79
C GLY A 470 -0.05 30.12 27.23
N LYS A 471 -1.02 30.02 26.32
CA LYS A 471 -2.44 30.25 26.60
C LYS A 471 -3.09 28.97 27.10
N ALA A 472 -2.96 28.69 28.40
CA ALA A 472 -3.36 27.42 28.98
C ALA A 472 -4.86 27.08 28.82
N ALA A 473 -5.75 28.06 28.98
CA ALA A 473 -7.19 27.86 28.79
C ALA A 473 -7.55 27.51 27.33
N ASP A 474 -6.95 28.23 26.38
CA ASP A 474 -7.11 27.97 24.95
C ASP A 474 -6.56 26.60 24.58
N PHE A 475 -5.38 26.25 25.10
CA PHE A 475 -4.77 24.93 24.88
C PHE A 475 -5.67 23.80 25.37
N GLN A 476 -6.23 23.92 26.58
CA GLN A 476 -7.15 22.93 27.11
C GLN A 476 -8.40 22.79 26.23
N SER A 477 -8.99 23.91 25.82
CA SER A 477 -10.18 23.94 24.97
C SER A 477 -9.94 23.30 23.60
N TYR A 478 -8.86 23.69 22.91
CA TYR A 478 -8.52 23.16 21.59
C TYR A 478 -8.02 21.71 21.64
N SER A 479 -7.36 21.31 22.74
CA SER A 479 -7.01 19.90 22.97
C SER A 479 -8.27 19.03 23.07
N LYS A 480 -9.28 19.48 23.84
CA LYS A 480 -10.57 18.79 23.91
C LYS A 480 -11.24 18.72 22.55
N GLN A 481 -11.27 19.83 21.80
CA GLN A 481 -11.86 19.86 20.45
C GLN A 481 -11.16 18.87 19.50
N PHE A 482 -9.83 18.75 19.56
CA PHE A 482 -9.09 17.80 18.74
C PHE A 482 -9.40 16.33 19.12
N LEU A 483 -9.46 16.02 20.41
CA LEU A 483 -9.80 14.68 20.89
C LEU A 483 -11.25 14.30 20.59
N ASP A 484 -12.20 15.23 20.73
CA ASP A 484 -13.60 15.05 20.35
C ASP A 484 -13.74 14.77 18.83
N LEU A 485 -12.92 15.43 18.00
CA LEU A 485 -12.87 15.17 16.56
C LEU A 485 -12.41 13.74 16.28
N MET A 486 -11.38 13.27 16.97
CA MET A 486 -10.88 11.89 16.81
C MET A 486 -11.90 10.84 17.27
N GLU A 487 -12.64 11.11 18.35
CA GLU A 487 -13.71 10.20 18.82
C GLU A 487 -14.84 10.08 17.80
N ASP A 488 -15.33 11.22 17.28
CA ASP A 488 -16.35 11.22 16.24
C ASP A 488 -15.86 10.62 14.92
N PHE A 489 -14.58 10.81 14.62
CA PHE A 489 -13.93 10.20 13.47
C PHE A 489 -13.91 8.68 13.59
N ASP A 490 -13.52 8.13 14.75
CA ASP A 490 -13.59 6.69 15.04
C ASP A 490 -15.03 6.17 14.91
N ARG A 491 -16.01 6.92 15.41
CA ARG A 491 -17.45 6.59 15.30
C ARG A 491 -17.93 6.53 13.85
N LEU A 492 -17.54 7.50 13.02
CA LEU A 492 -17.88 7.51 11.59
C LEU A 492 -17.35 6.26 10.88
N LEU A 493 -16.07 5.95 11.09
CA LEU A 493 -15.40 4.80 10.49
C LEU A 493 -16.07 3.48 10.89
N GLY A 494 -16.61 3.40 12.11
CA GLY A 494 -17.31 2.22 12.63
C GLY A 494 -18.58 1.84 11.85
N THR A 495 -19.07 2.72 10.98
CA THR A 495 -20.26 2.50 10.16
C THR A 495 -20.01 1.71 8.87
N ARG A 496 -18.75 1.42 8.53
CA ARG A 496 -18.36 0.75 7.28
C ARG A 496 -17.37 -0.38 7.55
N LYS A 497 -17.58 -1.53 6.92
CA LYS A 497 -16.75 -2.75 7.13
C LYS A 497 -15.31 -2.57 6.64
N GLU A 498 -15.12 -1.67 5.67
CA GLU A 498 -13.85 -1.36 5.03
C GLU A 498 -12.90 -0.60 5.98
N PHE A 499 -13.43 -0.03 7.06
CA PHE A 499 -12.66 0.79 8.01
C PHE A 499 -12.57 0.17 9.40
N LEU A 500 -12.65 -1.16 9.56
CA LEU A 500 -12.61 -1.82 10.87
C LEU A 500 -11.28 -2.50 11.14
N LEU A 501 -10.53 -2.04 12.15
CA LEU A 501 -9.31 -2.72 12.63
C LEU A 501 -9.62 -4.14 13.08
N ASP A 502 -10.73 -4.33 13.78
CA ASP A 502 -11.10 -5.62 14.35
C ASP A 502 -11.42 -6.66 13.28
N LYS A 503 -11.91 -6.25 12.09
CA LYS A 503 -12.05 -7.15 10.94
C LYS A 503 -10.69 -7.66 10.47
N TRP A 504 -9.73 -6.74 10.27
CA TRP A 504 -8.35 -7.06 9.89
C TRP A 504 -7.67 -8.02 10.89
N VAL A 505 -7.81 -7.73 12.20
CA VAL A 505 -7.25 -8.59 13.25
C VAL A 505 -7.98 -9.93 13.34
N ALA A 506 -9.31 -9.96 13.17
CA ALA A 506 -10.08 -11.20 13.16
C ALA A 506 -9.68 -12.13 12.01
N ASP A 507 -9.46 -11.58 10.81
CA ASP A 507 -9.00 -12.36 9.66
C ASP A 507 -7.62 -12.98 9.92
N ALA A 508 -6.69 -12.20 10.48
CA ALA A 508 -5.37 -12.71 10.86
C ALA A 508 -5.48 -13.86 11.88
N ARG A 509 -6.31 -13.69 12.92
CA ARG A 509 -6.54 -14.70 13.95
C ARG A 509 -7.28 -15.93 13.41
N ALA A 510 -8.15 -15.79 12.41
CA ALA A 510 -8.90 -16.91 11.84
C ALA A 510 -7.99 -17.97 11.18
N ILE A 511 -6.77 -17.57 10.78
CA ILE A 511 -5.78 -18.49 10.21
C ILE A 511 -5.09 -19.35 11.28
N GLY A 512 -4.99 -18.85 12.51
CA GLY A 512 -4.30 -19.56 13.60
C GLY A 512 -5.08 -20.77 14.11
N THR A 513 -4.40 -21.92 14.21
CA THR A 513 -5.01 -23.18 14.68
C THR A 513 -4.92 -23.38 16.18
N ASN A 514 -4.13 -22.56 16.86
CA ASN A 514 -3.97 -22.52 18.33
C ASN A 514 -3.71 -21.07 18.78
N ASP A 515 -3.76 -20.82 20.09
CA ASP A 515 -3.66 -19.47 20.63
C ASP A 515 -2.32 -18.78 20.37
N ALA A 516 -1.21 -19.54 20.31
CA ALA A 516 0.10 -18.98 19.99
C ALA A 516 0.16 -18.48 18.53
N GLU A 517 -0.37 -19.25 17.58
CA GLU A 517 -0.48 -18.84 16.17
C GLU A 517 -1.41 -17.64 16.01
N LYS A 518 -2.57 -17.64 16.68
CA LYS A 518 -3.51 -16.51 16.67
C LYS A 518 -2.87 -15.23 17.19
N ALA A 519 -2.15 -15.32 18.32
CA ALA A 519 -1.43 -14.19 18.90
C ALA A 519 -0.30 -13.69 18.00
N LEU A 520 0.44 -14.59 17.34
CA LEU A 520 1.48 -14.26 16.38
C LEU A 520 0.92 -13.50 15.17
N TYR A 521 -0.18 -13.97 14.58
CA TYR A 521 -0.79 -13.32 13.43
C TYR A 521 -1.45 -11.99 13.78
N GLU A 522 -2.07 -11.87 14.97
CA GLU A 522 -2.53 -10.57 15.47
C GLU A 522 -1.37 -9.59 15.67
N LYS A 523 -0.25 -10.03 16.25
CA LYS A 523 0.95 -9.20 16.38
C LYS A 523 1.46 -8.70 15.03
N ASN A 524 1.49 -9.57 14.03
CA ASN A 524 1.83 -9.20 12.65
C ASN A 524 0.85 -8.16 12.08
N ALA A 525 -0.45 -8.41 12.22
CA ALA A 525 -1.52 -7.55 11.73
C ALA A 525 -1.46 -6.14 12.33
N ARG A 526 -1.22 -6.06 13.65
CA ARG A 526 -1.06 -4.80 14.40
C ARG A 526 0.23 -4.08 14.04
N GLY A 527 1.34 -4.81 14.01
CA GLY A 527 2.67 -4.27 13.67
C GLY A 527 2.64 -3.56 12.32
N LEU A 528 2.14 -4.23 11.27
CA LEU A 528 2.16 -3.70 9.90
C LEU A 528 1.50 -2.32 9.77
N VAL A 529 0.34 -2.12 10.40
CA VAL A 529 -0.46 -0.88 10.30
C VAL A 529 -0.10 0.19 11.35
N THR A 530 0.93 -0.05 12.16
CA THR A 530 1.40 0.88 13.19
C THR A 530 2.92 1.07 13.10
N ILE A 531 3.71 0.46 13.98
CA ILE A 531 5.17 0.65 14.07
C ILE A 531 5.97 -0.04 12.94
N TRP A 532 5.27 -0.77 12.07
CA TRP A 532 5.77 -1.61 10.99
C TRP A 532 6.59 -2.80 11.46
N GLY A 533 7.76 -2.60 12.07
CA GLY A 533 8.68 -3.67 12.47
C GLY A 533 8.87 -3.81 13.99
N PRO A 534 9.68 -4.79 14.44
CA PRO A 534 10.11 -4.86 15.84
C PRO A 534 10.69 -3.52 16.31
N TYR A 535 10.49 -3.20 17.59
CA TYR A 535 11.00 -1.95 18.16
C TYR A 535 12.52 -1.87 18.00
N ASP A 536 12.99 -0.77 17.41
CA ASP A 536 14.38 -0.34 17.41
C ASP A 536 14.41 1.18 17.70
N PRO A 537 15.34 1.67 18.54
CA PRO A 537 15.50 3.10 18.81
C PRO A 537 15.70 3.98 17.55
N ASN A 538 16.20 3.39 16.46
CA ASN A 538 16.49 4.07 15.20
C ASN A 538 15.47 3.74 14.10
N ALA A 539 14.51 2.83 14.33
CA ALA A 539 13.49 2.49 13.34
C ALA A 539 12.71 3.73 12.88
N ILE A 540 12.60 3.88 11.56
CA ILE A 540 11.93 5.05 10.95
C ILE A 540 10.61 4.69 10.24
N GLN A 541 10.28 3.41 10.10
CA GLN A 541 9.11 2.92 9.34
C GLN A 541 7.77 3.01 10.08
N TYR A 542 7.74 3.50 11.32
CA TYR A 542 6.48 3.66 12.06
C TYR A 542 5.50 4.52 11.26
N ASP A 543 4.21 4.21 11.38
CA ASP A 543 3.06 4.79 10.68
C ASP A 543 3.16 4.77 9.14
N TYR A 544 4.04 3.96 8.53
CA TYR A 544 4.14 3.89 7.07
C TYR A 544 2.84 3.41 6.41
N SER A 545 2.17 2.43 7.02
CA SER A 545 0.87 1.90 6.61
C SER A 545 -0.24 2.38 7.57
N ALA A 546 -0.23 3.66 7.92
CA ALA A 546 -1.26 4.22 8.78
C ALA A 546 -2.65 4.10 8.15
N ARG A 547 -3.64 3.65 8.94
CA ARG A 547 -5.01 3.44 8.46
C ARG A 547 -5.98 4.32 9.22
N GLN A 548 -6.93 4.92 8.52
CA GLN A 548 -8.05 5.60 9.19
C GLN A 548 -9.12 4.56 9.48
N TRP A 549 -8.90 3.75 10.51
CA TRP A 549 -9.77 2.64 10.91
C TRP A 549 -10.37 2.85 12.29
N ASN A 550 -11.65 2.52 12.42
CA ASN A 550 -12.34 2.34 13.68
C ASN A 550 -11.58 1.35 14.56
N GLY A 551 -11.49 1.66 15.84
CA GLY A 551 -10.71 0.92 16.83
C GLY A 551 -9.22 1.26 16.77
N LEU A 552 -8.63 1.50 15.59
CA LEU A 552 -7.24 1.97 15.51
C LEU A 552 -7.12 3.43 15.96
N VAL A 553 -8.09 4.28 15.57
CA VAL A 553 -8.15 5.67 16.04
C VAL A 553 -8.33 5.73 17.55
N SER A 554 -9.34 5.06 18.10
CA SER A 554 -9.63 5.12 19.54
C SER A 554 -8.64 4.35 20.43
N SER A 555 -7.93 3.33 19.93
CA SER A 555 -7.02 2.53 20.76
C SER A 555 -5.54 2.76 20.52
N PHE A 556 -5.14 3.38 19.40
CA PHE A 556 -3.74 3.67 19.09
C PHE A 556 -3.50 5.17 18.91
N TYR A 557 -4.16 5.81 17.95
CA TYR A 557 -3.87 7.21 17.61
C TYR A 557 -4.30 8.22 18.68
N GLN A 558 -5.54 8.15 19.15
CA GLN A 558 -6.07 9.09 20.14
C GLN A 558 -5.33 8.99 21.48
N PRO A 559 -4.99 7.80 22.00
CA PRO A 559 -4.14 7.68 23.19
C PRO A 559 -2.77 8.34 23.04
N ARG A 560 -2.12 8.27 21.86
CA ARG A 560 -0.86 8.98 21.62
C ARG A 560 -1.02 10.49 21.79
N TRP A 561 -2.05 11.06 21.16
CA TRP A 561 -2.34 12.48 21.26
C TRP A 561 -2.73 12.89 22.68
N GLN A 562 -3.49 12.08 23.40
CA GLN A 562 -3.81 12.32 24.81
C GLN A 562 -2.53 12.39 25.66
N MET A 563 -1.61 11.43 25.52
CA MET A 563 -0.33 11.45 26.25
C MET A 563 0.48 12.71 25.97
N PHE A 564 0.50 13.17 24.72
CA PHE A 564 1.19 14.40 24.34
C PHE A 564 0.50 15.65 24.94
N ILE A 565 -0.83 15.72 24.87
CA ILE A 565 -1.62 16.80 25.46
C ILE A 565 -1.41 16.87 26.97
N ASP A 566 -1.39 15.74 27.66
CA ASP A 566 -1.15 15.66 29.12
C ASP A 566 0.27 16.13 29.46
N PHE A 567 1.26 15.70 28.67
CA PHE A 567 2.64 16.15 28.78
C PHE A 567 2.73 17.68 28.62
N LEU A 568 2.20 18.24 27.55
CA LEU A 568 2.19 19.69 27.30
C LEU A 568 1.40 20.47 28.37
N THR A 569 0.30 19.90 28.88
CA THR A 569 -0.47 20.51 29.99
C THR A 569 0.37 20.62 31.25
N ALA A 570 1.21 19.63 31.56
CA ALA A 570 2.16 19.70 32.67
C ALA A 570 3.26 20.75 32.41
N GLU A 571 3.76 20.85 31.18
CA GLU A 571 4.76 21.85 30.78
C GLU A 571 4.25 23.30 30.86
N LEU A 572 2.95 23.53 30.62
CA LEU A 572 2.34 24.86 30.75
C LEU A 572 2.33 25.40 32.19
N LYS A 573 2.45 24.53 33.20
CA LYS A 573 2.56 24.92 34.61
C LYS A 573 3.96 25.40 34.99
N LYS A 574 4.95 25.20 34.11
CA LYS A 574 6.33 25.65 34.33
C LYS A 574 6.55 27.06 33.80
N GLU A 575 7.58 27.71 34.33
CA GLU A 575 8.08 28.99 33.83
C GLU A 575 8.42 28.91 32.33
N PRO A 576 8.10 29.94 31.51
CA PRO A 576 8.32 29.90 30.06
C PRO A 576 9.74 29.54 29.63
N ALA A 577 10.75 29.92 30.41
CA ALA A 577 12.17 29.69 30.10
C ALA A 577 12.60 28.21 30.17
N ILE A 578 11.87 27.37 30.92
CA ILE A 578 12.19 25.95 31.13
C ILE A 578 11.09 25.01 30.61
N ARG A 579 10.04 25.59 30.02
CA ARG A 579 8.97 24.86 29.36
C ARG A 579 9.53 24.10 28.16
N TYR A 580 9.02 22.90 27.91
CA TYR A 580 9.33 22.14 26.71
C TYR A 580 9.18 22.98 25.43
N GLN A 581 10.18 22.87 24.57
CA GLN A 581 10.18 23.39 23.21
C GLN A 581 10.62 22.27 22.27
N GLU A 582 10.01 22.21 21.08
CA GLU A 582 10.39 21.22 20.08
C GLU A 582 11.69 21.62 19.38
N ILE A 583 12.81 21.16 19.94
CA ILE A 583 14.14 21.42 19.41
C ILE A 583 14.78 20.10 19.01
N LYS A 584 15.17 19.98 17.73
CA LYS A 584 15.95 18.84 17.18
C LYS A 584 15.39 17.46 17.53
N ILE A 585 14.06 17.32 17.53
CA ILE A 585 13.40 16.03 17.80
C ILE A 585 13.42 15.08 16.59
N ASN A 586 13.74 15.60 15.40
CA ASN A 586 13.60 14.88 14.15
C ASN A 586 14.83 14.04 13.81
N HIS A 587 14.59 12.87 13.22
CA HIS A 587 15.61 12.10 12.50
C HIS A 587 15.41 12.30 10.98
N ARG A 588 15.37 11.22 10.19
CA ARG A 588 15.04 11.25 8.77
C ARG A 588 13.55 11.60 8.55
N PHE A 589 13.25 12.22 7.41
CA PHE A 589 11.88 12.59 6.97
C PHE A 589 11.17 13.65 7.83
N ASN A 590 11.89 14.42 8.66
CA ASN A 590 11.32 15.47 9.51
C ASN A 590 10.22 14.98 10.48
N ARG A 591 10.37 13.75 10.98
CA ARG A 591 9.45 13.13 11.94
C ARG A 591 10.18 12.82 13.26
N PRO A 592 9.49 12.77 14.42
CA PRO A 592 10.14 12.56 15.71
C PRO A 592 10.91 11.24 15.80
N ALA A 593 12.16 11.27 16.25
CA ALA A 593 12.94 10.06 16.51
C ALA A 593 12.35 9.28 17.70
N ASN A 594 12.45 7.94 17.69
CA ASN A 594 11.88 7.11 18.77
C ASN A 594 12.48 7.44 20.14
N GLU A 595 13.73 7.90 20.21
CA GLU A 595 14.39 8.34 21.46
C GLU A 595 14.79 9.83 21.43
N ALA A 596 14.05 10.68 20.72
CA ALA A 596 14.32 12.12 20.64
C ALA A 596 14.41 12.82 22.00
N ASN A 597 13.58 12.41 22.96
CA ASN A 597 13.63 12.81 24.36
C ASN A 597 12.88 11.76 25.23
N ALA A 598 12.73 12.03 26.53
CA ALA A 598 12.05 11.13 27.45
C ALA A 598 10.59 10.83 27.05
N PHE A 599 9.85 11.82 26.53
CA PHE A 599 8.48 11.63 26.05
C PHE A 599 8.44 10.70 24.84
N TYR A 600 9.27 10.96 23.81
CA TYR A 600 9.29 10.11 22.62
C TYR A 600 9.80 8.69 22.90
N LYS A 601 10.74 8.53 23.83
CA LYS A 601 11.18 7.22 24.31
C LYS A 601 10.06 6.45 25.00
N MET A 602 9.24 7.15 25.79
CA MET A 602 8.06 6.55 26.42
C MET A 602 7.02 6.15 25.36
N ILE A 603 6.67 7.05 24.45
CA ILE A 603 5.57 6.81 23.50
C ILE A 603 5.93 5.68 22.52
N SER A 604 7.16 5.64 22.02
CA SER A 604 7.60 4.59 21.08
C SER A 604 7.62 3.20 21.73
N ARG A 605 7.93 3.12 23.03
CA ARG A 605 7.80 1.86 23.80
C ARG A 605 6.35 1.49 24.05
N TRP A 606 5.49 2.47 24.34
CA TRP A 606 4.06 2.22 24.47
C TRP A 606 3.44 1.72 23.15
N GLU A 607 3.83 2.28 22.01
CA GLU A 607 3.40 1.82 20.68
C GLU A 607 3.83 0.37 20.43
N ALA A 608 5.06 0.01 20.79
CA ALA A 608 5.54 -1.37 20.73
C ALA A 608 4.76 -2.32 21.65
N ASP A 609 4.43 -1.86 22.85
CA ASP A 609 3.60 -2.61 23.80
C ASP A 609 2.18 -2.83 23.29
N TRP A 610 1.60 -1.85 22.59
CA TRP A 610 0.28 -1.97 21.96
C TRP A 610 0.24 -3.09 20.91
N VAL A 611 1.33 -3.27 20.16
CA VAL A 611 1.49 -4.37 19.18
C VAL A 611 1.67 -5.71 19.88
N ASN A 612 2.41 -5.75 20.99
CA ASN A 612 2.74 -6.98 21.71
C ASN A 612 1.62 -7.51 22.62
N LYS A 613 0.66 -6.66 23.02
CA LYS A 613 -0.43 -7.03 23.94
C LYS A 613 -1.72 -7.24 23.13
N PRO A 614 -2.15 -8.51 22.91
CA PRO A 614 -3.37 -8.79 22.15
C PRO A 614 -4.59 -8.08 22.77
N GLY A 615 -5.34 -7.37 21.95
CA GLY A 615 -6.56 -6.71 22.37
C GLY A 615 -7.74 -7.68 22.36
N LYS A 616 -8.82 -7.35 23.09
CA LYS A 616 -10.13 -7.99 22.84
C LYS A 616 -10.76 -7.35 21.61
N LEU A 617 -11.12 -8.16 20.62
CA LEU A 617 -11.94 -7.72 19.49
C LEU A 617 -13.26 -7.16 20.03
N LYS A 618 -13.59 -5.92 19.65
CA LYS A 618 -14.80 -5.22 20.07
C LYS A 618 -15.92 -5.40 19.04
N THR A 619 -15.65 -5.13 17.76
CA THR A 619 -16.64 -5.33 16.68
C THR A 619 -16.01 -5.65 15.33
N ILE A 620 -16.39 -6.78 14.74
CA ILE A 620 -15.97 -7.19 13.38
C ILE A 620 -17.00 -6.84 12.30
N LYS A 621 -18.12 -6.22 12.71
CA LYS A 621 -19.22 -5.79 11.84
C LYS A 621 -19.39 -4.29 11.97
N ALA A 622 -19.75 -3.66 10.86
CA ALA A 622 -20.14 -2.25 10.87
C ALA A 622 -21.38 -2.06 11.74
N LEU A 623 -21.38 -0.99 12.54
CA LEU A 623 -22.47 -0.62 13.44
C LEU A 623 -22.88 0.83 13.20
N GLY A 624 -24.18 1.11 13.34
CA GLY A 624 -24.74 2.43 13.11
C GLY A 624 -25.31 2.62 11.70
N ALA A 625 -25.91 3.78 11.45
CA ALA A 625 -26.52 4.13 10.18
C ALA A 625 -25.69 5.21 9.50
N GLU A 626 -25.09 4.91 8.34
CA GLU A 626 -24.13 5.78 7.65
C GLU A 626 -24.69 7.19 7.40
N ASN A 627 -25.90 7.25 6.81
CA ASN A 627 -26.59 8.51 6.52
C ASN A 627 -26.79 9.37 7.79
N ALA A 628 -27.31 8.76 8.87
CA ALA A 628 -27.62 9.47 10.10
C ALA A 628 -26.36 9.92 10.86
N THR A 629 -25.31 9.10 10.85
CA THR A 629 -24.01 9.45 11.43
C THR A 629 -23.38 10.62 10.67
N VAL A 630 -23.40 10.60 9.33
CA VAL A 630 -22.91 11.72 8.52
C VAL A 630 -23.75 12.98 8.71
N ASP A 631 -25.07 12.88 8.93
CA ASP A 631 -25.93 14.02 9.30
C ASP A 631 -25.56 14.63 10.65
N LEU A 632 -25.35 13.79 11.66
CA LEU A 632 -24.96 14.23 12.99
C LEU A 632 -23.60 14.96 12.96
N LEU A 633 -22.61 14.33 12.36
CA LEU A 633 -21.24 14.85 12.36
C LEU A 633 -21.09 16.08 11.47
N TYR A 634 -21.80 16.14 10.33
CA TYR A 634 -21.84 17.34 9.50
C TYR A 634 -22.33 18.55 10.29
N ARG A 635 -23.45 18.42 11.03
CA ARG A 635 -23.99 19.51 11.85
C ARG A 635 -23.05 19.93 12.99
N LYS A 636 -22.33 18.97 13.59
CA LYS A 636 -21.40 19.25 14.69
C LYS A 636 -20.14 19.98 14.21
N TRP A 637 -19.57 19.54 13.09
CA TRP A 637 -18.24 19.97 12.66
C TRP A 637 -18.22 21.04 11.58
N LEU A 638 -19.31 21.25 10.84
CA LEU A 638 -19.40 22.33 9.85
C LEU A 638 -19.11 23.71 10.47
N PRO A 639 -19.66 24.12 11.64
CA PRO A 639 -19.37 25.42 12.21
C PRO A 639 -17.88 25.62 12.53
N VAL A 640 -17.19 24.55 12.96
CA VAL A 640 -15.74 24.57 13.23
C VAL A 640 -14.95 24.69 11.92
N ALA A 641 -15.38 23.97 10.88
CA ALA A 641 -14.79 24.08 9.54
C ALA A 641 -14.96 25.48 8.95
N GLU A 642 -16.16 26.07 9.07
CA GLU A 642 -16.44 27.45 8.63
C GLU A 642 -15.56 28.46 9.39
N GLU A 643 -15.43 28.31 10.71
CA GLU A 643 -14.54 29.16 11.52
C GLU A 643 -13.08 29.09 11.03
N LEU A 644 -12.56 27.89 10.78
CA LEU A 644 -11.14 27.70 10.47
C LEU A 644 -10.78 27.96 9.00
N TYR A 645 -11.70 27.72 8.07
CA TYR A 645 -11.46 27.90 6.64
C TYR A 645 -11.84 29.29 6.14
N LEU A 646 -12.92 29.88 6.66
CA LEU A 646 -13.52 31.10 6.09
C LEU A 646 -13.03 32.39 6.75
N GLN A 647 -12.36 32.34 7.90
CA GLN A 647 -11.69 33.50 8.51
C GLN A 647 -10.42 33.95 7.77
N LYS A 648 -10.05 33.29 6.65
CA LYS A 648 -8.91 33.65 5.80
C LYS A 648 -9.26 34.56 4.61
N LYS A 649 -10.42 35.19 4.60
CA LYS A 649 -10.78 36.19 3.57
C LYS A 649 -10.39 37.60 3.98
#